data_AF-A0A814CNJ3-F1
#
_entry.id   AF-A0A814CNJ3-F1
#
_cell.length_a   1.000
_cell.length_b   1.000
_cell.length_c   1.000
_cell.angle_alpha   90.00
_cell.angle_beta   90.00
_cell.angle_gamma   90.00
#
_symmetry.space_group_name_H-M   'P 1'
#
loop_
_entity.id
_entity.type
_entity.pdbx_description
1 polymer ?
#
loop_
_entity_poly.entity_id
_entity_poly.type
_entity_poly.pdbx_seq_one_letter_code
_entity_poly.pdbx_strand_id
1 'polypeptide(L)'
;MDLNMNIDPDIVLRLNAAHQEHLLTYWNELDHEQRAILIRDITNIDLDHVTQAFHDIKDQLDDKPTHDDLNGDDKSKTIDELMEPIPEHLTGSVDQTTKDQLEHYRREGLKAIAEGSVCVLLLAGGQGTRLGVDYPKGMYDVGLPSKKSLYQIQAERIRRLEHLANEEFGTKKATIPWFIMTSEHTRISTEEYFIKHNYFGLKSQNVILFEQHTLPALDFQGKILMDEKYKLTKAADGNGGLYRALKTRVRVADPVFIGYCLEKKADCAAKVVKKTFPNESVGVICKVRDHFQVVEYSEITEKTSQRTKPDHSGDLLFNTGNICNHFFTFDFLRDVCENHESRLIYHIAKKKIPSIDKDGHRVDKPIEINGIKLEKFVFDVFSCAKRFFVWEVRRDDEFSPLKNGSGTKDTAVTCRRDLMLQHVRWLQAAGAVLPPNTAKQIILADKFHDNENNSNCNVVEISPLISYAGENLEFTKGQTLKLPLKIEMKSIPNLTKIVVSFAMHCIRLMIVLIALFYTNGLIQGRTTTQASANIKDYTKYLLNIMEVENEYKLFLTYMKLHPPEDEKMKALYNEYFSHDAYLSDLTEIYIKYYTLDDILKLIEFYSSSLGKKTLRFHHDVNKQMEDMMLNKISDYIFALTDQGFDVILPPISN
;
A
#
# COMPACT_ATOMS: atom_id res chain seq x y z
N MET A 1 1.64 -9.00 58.66
CA MET A 1 0.97 -10.29 58.83
C MET A 1 -0.52 -10.09 58.93
N ASP A 2 -1.36 -10.54 58.01
CA ASP A 2 -1.17 -10.94 56.61
C ASP A 2 -2.51 -10.83 55.89
N LEU A 3 -2.49 -10.37 54.64
CA LEU A 3 -3.58 -10.56 53.66
C LEU A 3 -3.02 -10.22 52.26
N ASN A 4 -2.34 -11.20 51.67
CA ASN A 4 -2.08 -11.32 50.22
C ASN A 4 -1.21 -10.24 49.53
N MET A 5 -0.03 -9.92 50.07
CA MET A 5 1.09 -9.43 49.24
C MET A 5 1.67 -10.58 48.40
N ASN A 6 0.94 -11.04 47.39
CA ASN A 6 1.45 -11.98 46.38
C ASN A 6 2.03 -11.20 45.18
N ILE A 7 2.87 -10.21 45.47
CA ILE A 7 3.71 -9.50 44.49
C ILE A 7 5.06 -10.20 44.49
N ASP A 8 5.61 -10.48 43.31
CA ASP A 8 6.96 -11.05 43.21
C ASP A 8 7.97 -10.08 43.87
N PRO A 9 8.76 -10.52 44.87
CA PRO A 9 9.79 -9.70 45.48
C PRO A 9 10.80 -9.13 44.49
N ASP A 10 11.09 -9.83 43.39
CA ASP A 10 11.99 -9.33 42.33
C ASP A 10 11.43 -8.08 41.67
N ILE A 11 10.13 -8.06 41.36
CA ILE A 11 9.46 -6.90 40.76
C ILE A 11 9.50 -5.70 41.71
N VAL A 12 9.28 -5.93 43.02
CA VAL A 12 9.40 -4.87 44.03
C VAL A 12 10.83 -4.34 44.11
N LEU A 13 11.85 -5.20 44.07
CA LEU A 13 13.26 -4.81 44.07
C LEU A 13 13.64 -4.00 42.83
N ARG A 14 13.25 -4.47 41.63
CA ARG A 14 13.48 -3.77 40.35
C ARG A 14 12.83 -2.39 40.33
N LEU A 15 11.57 -2.27 40.76
CA LEU A 15 10.87 -0.98 40.83
C LEU A 15 11.54 -0.04 41.84
N ASN A 16 11.98 -0.52 43.01
CA ASN A 16 12.67 0.31 43.99
C ASN A 16 14.04 0.80 43.46
N ALA A 17 14.77 -0.04 42.73
CA ALA A 17 16.06 0.29 42.13
C ALA A 17 15.93 1.36 41.03
N ALA A 18 14.91 1.26 40.17
CA ALA A 18 14.60 2.25 39.14
C ALA A 18 13.80 3.47 39.64
N HIS A 19 13.50 3.54 40.95
CA HIS A 19 12.61 4.54 41.55
C HIS A 19 11.24 4.65 40.85
N GLN A 20 10.55 3.53 40.62
CA GLN A 20 9.21 3.44 40.01
C GLN A 20 8.20 2.73 40.93
N GLU A 21 8.43 2.75 42.25
CA GLU A 21 7.61 2.09 43.28
C GLU A 21 6.12 2.54 43.29
N HIS A 22 5.84 3.75 42.79
CA HIS A 22 4.48 4.30 42.69
C HIS A 22 3.57 3.51 41.75
N LEU A 23 4.12 2.70 40.82
CA LEU A 23 3.33 1.85 39.92
C LEU A 23 2.50 0.79 40.68
N LEU A 24 2.87 0.46 41.92
CA LEU A 24 2.15 -0.50 42.77
C LEU A 24 1.18 0.18 43.76
N THR A 25 1.02 1.50 43.74
CA THR A 25 0.20 2.27 44.71
C THR A 25 -1.21 1.70 44.90
N TYR A 26 -1.87 1.32 43.80
CA TYR A 26 -3.26 0.85 43.81
C TYR A 26 -3.39 -0.69 43.89
N TRP A 27 -2.30 -1.44 44.05
CA TRP A 27 -2.28 -2.92 43.94
C TRP A 27 -3.35 -3.63 44.77
N ASN A 28 -3.63 -3.12 45.98
CA ASN A 28 -4.59 -3.70 46.91
C ASN A 28 -6.05 -3.52 46.47
N GLU A 29 -6.33 -2.56 45.59
CA GLU A 29 -7.65 -2.31 44.98
C GLU A 29 -7.89 -3.15 43.74
N LEU A 30 -6.83 -3.71 43.13
CA LEU A 30 -6.90 -4.44 41.87
C LEU A 30 -7.43 -5.87 42.03
N ASP A 31 -8.21 -6.32 41.04
CA ASP A 31 -8.56 -7.73 40.90
C ASP A 31 -7.42 -8.59 40.31
N HIS A 32 -7.64 -9.89 40.13
CA HIS A 32 -6.63 -10.83 39.63
C HIS A 32 -6.23 -10.58 38.17
N GLU A 33 -7.16 -10.18 37.30
CA GLU A 33 -6.90 -9.92 35.88
C GLU A 33 -6.13 -8.60 35.71
N GLN A 34 -6.58 -7.56 36.43
CA GLN A 34 -5.90 -6.26 36.52
C GLN A 34 -4.46 -6.41 37.03
N ARG A 35 -4.24 -7.20 38.09
CA ARG A 35 -2.89 -7.52 38.59
C ARG A 35 -2.03 -8.20 37.53
N ALA A 36 -2.57 -9.17 36.79
CA ALA A 36 -1.84 -9.85 35.72
C ALA A 36 -1.44 -8.88 34.59
N ILE A 37 -2.32 -7.95 34.21
CA ILE A 37 -2.02 -6.91 33.22
C ILE A 37 -0.88 -6.00 33.70
N LEU A 38 -0.95 -5.51 34.94
CA LEU A 38 0.05 -4.61 35.52
C LEU A 38 1.43 -5.29 35.62
N ILE A 39 1.48 -6.52 36.13
CA ILE A 39 2.73 -7.30 36.24
C ILE A 39 3.34 -7.56 34.87
N ARG A 40 2.52 -7.94 33.86
CA ARG A 40 2.99 -8.14 32.49
C ARG A 40 3.55 -6.83 31.91
N ASP A 41 2.87 -5.72 32.10
CA ASP A 41 3.31 -4.42 31.59
C ASP A 41 4.62 -3.94 32.25
N ILE A 42 4.78 -4.14 33.56
CA ILE A 42 6.04 -3.84 34.28
C ILE A 42 7.17 -4.78 33.84
N THR A 43 6.89 -6.07 33.67
CA THR A 43 7.90 -7.08 33.29
C THR A 43 8.43 -6.83 31.88
N ASN A 44 7.58 -6.37 30.97
CA ASN A 44 7.92 -6.10 29.56
C ASN A 44 8.65 -4.77 29.33
N ILE A 45 8.88 -3.96 30.38
CA ILE A 45 9.66 -2.71 30.27
C ILE A 45 11.07 -2.93 30.81
N ASP A 46 12.05 -2.52 30.02
CA ASP A 46 13.41 -2.30 30.49
C ASP A 46 13.45 -0.99 31.29
N LEU A 47 13.27 -1.12 32.62
CA LEU A 47 13.20 0.01 33.55
C LEU A 47 14.56 0.71 33.67
N ASP A 48 15.66 -0.01 33.53
CA ASP A 48 17.01 0.55 33.62
C ASP A 48 17.29 1.39 32.38
N HIS A 49 16.99 0.88 31.19
CA HIS A 49 17.09 1.62 29.92
C HIS A 49 16.19 2.87 29.89
N VAL A 50 14.93 2.76 30.33
CA VAL A 50 14.00 3.91 30.40
C VAL A 50 14.51 4.99 31.35
N THR A 51 15.05 4.58 32.51
CA THR A 51 15.56 5.50 33.53
C THR A 51 16.84 6.18 33.03
N GLN A 52 17.78 5.43 32.47
CA GLN A 52 19.01 5.96 31.87
C GLN A 52 18.68 6.93 30.72
N ALA A 53 17.80 6.55 29.79
CA ALA A 53 17.39 7.40 28.67
C ALA A 53 16.72 8.71 29.15
N PHE A 54 15.97 8.69 30.26
CA PHE A 54 15.45 9.93 30.85
C PHE A 54 16.56 10.81 31.42
N HIS A 55 17.52 10.23 32.13
CA HIS A 55 18.66 10.96 32.70
C HIS A 55 19.55 11.55 31.61
N ASP A 56 19.95 10.78 30.61
CA ASP A 56 20.82 11.22 29.50
C ASP A 56 20.29 12.49 28.82
N ILE A 57 18.98 12.55 28.55
CA ILE A 57 18.36 13.71 27.89
C ILE A 57 18.15 14.86 28.88
N LYS A 58 17.84 14.56 30.15
CA LYS A 58 17.68 15.61 31.17
C LYS A 58 19.00 16.33 31.40
N ASP A 59 20.10 15.59 31.49
CA ASP A 59 21.44 16.16 31.63
C ASP A 59 21.83 16.96 30.38
N GLN A 60 21.43 16.53 29.17
CA GLN A 60 21.57 17.34 27.93
C GLN A 60 20.68 18.61 27.86
N LEU A 61 19.64 18.71 28.70
CA LEU A 61 18.75 19.88 28.77
C LEU A 61 19.13 20.85 29.89
N ASP A 62 19.61 20.33 31.01
CA ASP A 62 20.04 21.12 32.18
C ASP A 62 21.52 21.56 32.05
N ASP A 63 22.38 20.80 31.35
CA ASP A 63 23.78 21.14 31.06
C ASP A 63 24.01 21.51 29.58
N LYS A 64 24.95 22.43 29.33
CA LYS A 64 25.39 22.75 27.96
C LYS A 64 26.16 21.56 27.37
N PRO A 65 26.05 21.27 26.05
CA PRO A 65 26.35 19.95 25.51
C PRO A 65 27.78 19.48 25.75
N THR A 66 27.93 18.45 26.57
CA THR A 66 29.16 17.67 26.76
C THR A 66 28.98 16.25 26.20
N HIS A 67 29.07 16.11 24.88
CA HIS A 67 29.55 14.86 24.31
C HIS A 67 31.09 14.92 24.32
N ASP A 68 31.70 14.09 25.16
CA ASP A 68 33.14 13.94 25.20
C ASP A 68 33.62 13.04 24.07
N ASP A 69 34.08 13.65 22.98
CA ASP A 69 35.22 13.16 22.22
C ASP A 69 35.96 14.33 21.54
N LEU A 70 37.17 14.60 22.05
CA LEU A 70 38.27 15.42 21.49
C LEU A 70 38.18 16.97 21.46
N ASN A 71 39.30 17.55 21.94
CA ASN A 71 39.89 18.89 21.75
C ASN A 71 39.02 20.17 21.83
N GLY A 72 39.42 21.05 22.75
CA GLY A 72 38.75 22.32 23.03
C GLY A 72 38.93 23.39 21.95
N ASP A 73 37.85 23.65 21.23
CA ASP A 73 37.44 24.94 20.65
C ASP A 73 35.98 24.87 20.15
N ASP A 74 35.46 23.65 19.90
CA ASP A 74 34.12 23.43 19.33
C ASP A 74 32.98 23.25 20.37
N LYS A 75 33.30 23.26 21.68
CA LYS A 75 32.31 23.01 22.77
C LYS A 75 31.29 24.14 22.98
N SER A 76 31.43 25.32 22.37
CA SER A 76 30.51 26.46 22.59
C SER A 76 29.56 26.78 21.42
N LYS A 77 29.63 26.06 20.29
CA LYS A 77 28.80 26.36 19.12
C LYS A 77 27.41 25.74 19.24
N THR A 78 26.41 26.53 18.88
CA THR A 78 25.02 26.09 18.72
C THR A 78 24.86 25.19 17.50
N ILE A 79 23.78 24.41 17.43
CA ILE A 79 23.50 23.55 16.27
C ILE A 79 23.47 24.37 14.96
N ASP A 80 22.82 25.54 14.98
CA ASP A 80 22.78 26.52 13.89
C ASP A 80 24.15 26.99 13.36
N GLU A 81 25.17 27.05 14.23
CA GLU A 81 26.54 27.43 13.90
C GLU A 81 27.37 26.25 13.35
N LEU A 82 26.92 25.02 13.59
CA LEU A 82 27.50 23.78 13.08
C LEU A 82 26.82 23.27 11.81
N MET A 83 25.66 23.85 11.43
CA MET A 83 24.90 23.47 10.23
C MET A 83 25.56 23.96 8.94
N GLU A 84 25.84 23.02 8.05
CA GLU A 84 26.24 23.25 6.66
C GLU A 84 25.18 22.67 5.70
N PRO A 85 24.92 23.31 4.54
CA PRO A 85 24.03 22.74 3.53
C PRO A 85 24.64 21.47 2.92
N ILE A 86 23.78 20.58 2.39
CA ILE A 86 24.26 19.39 1.69
C ILE A 86 25.10 19.79 0.47
N PRO A 87 26.33 19.25 0.29
CA PRO A 87 27.15 19.53 -0.88
C PRO A 87 26.42 19.18 -2.20
N GLU A 88 26.52 20.06 -3.19
CA GLU A 88 25.79 19.91 -4.46
C GLU A 88 26.14 18.60 -5.19
N HIS A 89 27.38 18.12 -5.09
CA HIS A 89 27.81 16.85 -5.69
C HIS A 89 27.17 15.59 -5.08
N LEU A 90 26.53 15.70 -3.90
CA LEU A 90 25.74 14.65 -3.26
C LEU A 90 24.23 14.78 -3.53
N THR A 91 23.83 15.80 -4.30
CA THR A 91 22.42 16.12 -4.57
C THR A 91 22.11 15.90 -6.04
N GLY A 92 21.17 15.01 -6.33
CA GLY A 92 20.50 14.95 -7.63
C GLY A 92 19.14 15.67 -7.56
N SER A 93 18.62 16.12 -8.70
CA SER A 93 17.29 16.73 -8.80
C SER A 93 16.59 16.30 -10.09
N VAL A 94 15.29 15.99 -10.00
CA VAL A 94 14.44 15.68 -11.17
C VAL A 94 14.45 16.81 -12.19
N ASP A 95 14.52 18.07 -11.75
CA ASP A 95 14.48 19.24 -12.63
C ASP A 95 15.83 19.58 -13.28
N GLN A 96 16.93 19.06 -12.74
CA GLN A 96 18.30 19.29 -13.25
C GLN A 96 18.86 18.08 -14.01
N THR A 97 18.18 16.93 -13.96
CA THR A 97 18.59 15.69 -14.64
C THR A 97 18.00 15.63 -16.05
N THR A 98 18.76 15.16 -17.04
CA THR A 98 18.25 15.01 -18.42
C THR A 98 17.19 13.91 -18.50
N LYS A 99 16.30 13.97 -19.51
CA LYS A 99 15.27 12.94 -19.71
C LYS A 99 15.88 11.54 -19.88
N ASP A 100 16.94 11.42 -20.66
CA ASP A 100 17.60 10.14 -20.94
C ASP A 100 18.24 9.54 -19.67
N GLN A 101 18.74 10.39 -18.77
CA GLN A 101 19.30 9.95 -17.49
C GLN A 101 18.21 9.61 -16.45
N LEU A 102 17.09 10.36 -16.42
CA LEU A 102 15.91 9.97 -15.64
C LEU A 102 15.33 8.63 -16.11
N GLU A 103 15.33 8.40 -17.41
CA GLU A 103 14.88 7.16 -18.04
C GLU A 103 15.85 5.99 -17.76
N HIS A 104 17.17 6.26 -17.77
CA HIS A 104 18.16 5.30 -17.30
C HIS A 104 17.90 4.89 -15.84
N TYR A 105 17.71 5.85 -14.93
CA TYR A 105 17.36 5.56 -13.54
C TYR A 105 16.06 4.76 -13.44
N ARG A 106 15.00 5.15 -14.15
CA ARG A 106 13.71 4.42 -14.21
C ARG A 106 13.94 2.96 -14.57
N ARG A 107 14.73 2.69 -15.60
CA ARG A 107 15.01 1.33 -16.08
C ARG A 107 15.82 0.52 -15.06
N GLU A 108 16.88 1.06 -14.47
CA GLU A 108 17.66 0.32 -13.47
C GLU A 108 16.86 0.06 -12.18
N GLY A 109 15.97 0.98 -11.77
CA GLY A 109 15.06 0.75 -10.65
C GLY A 109 14.00 -0.32 -10.92
N LEU A 110 13.39 -0.32 -12.12
CA LEU A 110 12.45 -1.38 -12.51
C LEU A 110 13.15 -2.73 -12.72
N LYS A 111 14.41 -2.74 -13.17
CA LYS A 111 15.22 -3.94 -13.24
C LYS A 111 15.41 -4.57 -11.85
N ALA A 112 15.76 -3.77 -10.85
CA ALA A 112 15.88 -4.25 -9.47
C ALA A 112 14.56 -4.79 -8.91
N ILE A 113 13.41 -4.24 -9.33
CA ILE A 113 12.06 -4.76 -9.03
C ILE A 113 11.79 -6.09 -9.77
N ALA A 114 12.14 -6.20 -11.06
CA ALA A 114 12.03 -7.41 -11.86
C ALA A 114 12.88 -8.58 -11.31
N GLU A 115 14.05 -8.25 -10.76
CA GLU A 115 14.98 -9.16 -10.09
C GLU A 115 14.58 -9.49 -8.63
N GLY A 116 13.48 -8.91 -8.11
CA GLY A 116 12.98 -9.16 -6.75
C GLY A 116 13.87 -8.58 -5.63
N SER A 117 14.73 -7.62 -5.95
CA SER A 117 15.73 -7.03 -5.04
C SER A 117 15.24 -5.73 -4.36
N VAL A 118 13.94 -5.44 -4.40
CA VAL A 118 13.33 -4.22 -3.84
C VAL A 118 12.15 -4.58 -2.95
N CYS A 119 12.15 -4.04 -1.73
CA CYS A 119 11.01 -4.08 -0.81
C CYS A 119 10.60 -2.65 -0.40
N VAL A 120 9.37 -2.51 0.10
CA VAL A 120 8.84 -1.27 0.68
C VAL A 120 8.61 -1.48 2.16
N LEU A 121 9.16 -0.58 2.98
CA LEU A 121 8.88 -0.50 4.41
C LEU A 121 7.96 0.70 4.68
N LEU A 122 6.70 0.41 4.97
CA LEU A 122 5.65 1.38 5.29
C LEU A 122 5.41 1.48 6.78
N LEU A 123 4.99 2.67 7.18
CA LEU A 123 5.24 3.26 8.47
C LEU A 123 3.92 3.81 8.99
N ALA A 124 3.17 2.95 9.67
CA ALA A 124 1.74 3.08 9.90
C ALA A 124 1.32 2.92 11.39
N GLY A 125 2.26 2.95 12.33
CA GLY A 125 1.99 2.95 13.77
C GLY A 125 1.19 4.16 14.28
N GLY A 126 1.06 5.21 13.46
CA GLY A 126 0.32 6.44 13.78
C GLY A 126 -1.20 6.30 13.65
N GLN A 127 -1.89 6.46 14.78
CA GLN A 127 -3.35 6.56 14.85
C GLN A 127 -3.92 7.81 14.15
N GLY A 128 -5.18 7.73 13.71
CA GLY A 128 -5.87 8.78 12.94
C GLY A 128 -6.37 9.99 13.75
N THR A 129 -6.12 10.05 15.05
CA THR A 129 -6.77 10.96 16.01
C THR A 129 -6.71 12.45 15.66
N ARG A 130 -5.58 12.95 15.13
CA ARG A 130 -5.44 14.36 14.68
C ARG A 130 -6.31 14.69 13.44
N LEU A 131 -6.84 13.68 12.77
CA LEU A 131 -7.77 13.79 11.65
C LEU A 131 -9.25 13.64 12.10
N GLY A 132 -9.50 13.46 13.40
CA GLY A 132 -10.84 13.29 13.97
C GLY A 132 -11.39 11.85 13.87
N VAL A 133 -10.54 10.85 13.66
CA VAL A 133 -10.94 9.44 13.53
C VAL A 133 -10.16 8.52 14.47
N ASP A 134 -10.77 7.39 14.82
CA ASP A 134 -10.29 6.37 15.77
C ASP A 134 -9.52 5.21 15.11
N TYR A 135 -9.56 5.13 13.77
CA TYR A 135 -8.90 4.09 12.99
C TYR A 135 -7.51 4.51 12.45
N PRO A 136 -6.64 3.54 12.10
CA PRO A 136 -5.32 3.81 11.54
C PRO A 136 -5.35 4.69 10.30
N LYS A 137 -4.45 5.67 10.24
CA LYS A 137 -4.42 6.69 9.17
C LYS A 137 -4.40 6.12 7.75
N GLY A 138 -3.89 4.89 7.54
CA GLY A 138 -3.84 4.27 6.21
C GLY A 138 -5.22 3.98 5.61
N MET A 139 -6.24 3.83 6.43
CA MET A 139 -7.63 3.58 5.98
C MET A 139 -8.36 4.84 5.54
N TYR A 140 -7.78 6.02 5.76
CA TYR A 140 -8.44 7.31 5.56
C TYR A 140 -8.77 7.57 4.08
N ASP A 141 -10.06 7.77 3.77
CA ASP A 141 -10.52 8.31 2.48
C ASP A 141 -10.42 9.84 2.50
N VAL A 142 -9.62 10.42 1.60
CA VAL A 142 -9.51 11.89 1.46
C VAL A 142 -10.67 12.48 0.63
N GLY A 143 -11.65 11.66 0.24
CA GLY A 143 -12.84 12.02 -0.51
C GLY A 143 -12.65 11.98 -2.03
N LEU A 144 -11.80 11.09 -2.53
CA LEU A 144 -11.66 10.87 -3.99
C LEU A 144 -12.94 10.24 -4.57
N PRO A 145 -13.23 10.40 -5.89
CA PRO A 145 -14.34 9.71 -6.54
C PRO A 145 -14.33 8.20 -6.33
N SER A 146 -13.14 7.60 -6.33
CA SER A 146 -12.94 6.17 -6.10
C SER A 146 -13.18 5.72 -4.66
N LYS A 147 -13.21 6.65 -3.69
CA LYS A 147 -13.27 6.36 -2.25
C LYS A 147 -12.11 5.48 -1.74
N LYS A 148 -11.00 5.42 -2.49
CA LYS A 148 -9.81 4.65 -2.13
C LYS A 148 -9.12 5.24 -0.92
N SER A 149 -8.79 4.38 0.03
CA SER A 149 -7.94 4.72 1.17
C SER A 149 -6.47 4.88 0.78
N LEU A 150 -5.67 5.46 1.66
CA LEU A 150 -4.22 5.58 1.45
C LEU A 150 -3.54 4.23 1.24
N TYR A 151 -3.97 3.19 1.97
CA TYR A 151 -3.49 1.82 1.78
C TYR A 151 -3.80 1.32 0.36
N GLN A 152 -5.04 1.47 -0.13
CA GLN A 152 -5.38 1.00 -1.48
C GLN A 152 -4.59 1.73 -2.57
N ILE A 153 -4.42 3.05 -2.47
CA ILE A 153 -3.64 3.83 -3.46
C ILE A 153 -2.19 3.35 -3.49
N GLN A 154 -1.59 3.04 -2.34
CA GLN A 154 -0.21 2.55 -2.24
C GLN A 154 -0.06 1.10 -2.72
N ALA A 155 -1.02 0.23 -2.41
CA ALA A 155 -1.06 -1.14 -2.91
C ALA A 155 -1.18 -1.19 -4.44
N GLU A 156 -2.04 -0.35 -5.02
CA GLU A 156 -2.20 -0.24 -6.48
C GLU A 156 -0.95 0.34 -7.16
N ARG A 157 -0.21 1.23 -6.49
CA ARG A 157 1.12 1.69 -6.96
C ARG A 157 2.15 0.56 -6.99
N ILE A 158 2.18 -0.29 -5.96
CA ILE A 158 3.06 -1.47 -5.92
C ILE A 158 2.71 -2.42 -7.07
N ARG A 159 1.44 -2.81 -7.20
CA ARG A 159 0.95 -3.70 -8.27
C ARG A 159 1.26 -3.17 -9.67
N ARG A 160 1.15 -1.84 -9.87
CA ARG A 160 1.52 -1.21 -11.15
C ARG A 160 3.01 -1.33 -11.45
N LEU A 161 3.89 -1.18 -10.46
CA LEU A 161 5.33 -1.36 -10.65
C LEU A 161 5.72 -2.81 -10.89
N GLU A 162 5.13 -3.77 -10.17
CA GLU A 162 5.31 -5.20 -10.45
C GLU A 162 4.92 -5.51 -11.91
N HIS A 163 3.78 -5.00 -12.37
CA HIS A 163 3.33 -5.15 -13.75
C HIS A 163 4.26 -4.47 -14.77
N LEU A 164 4.67 -3.21 -14.55
CA LEU A 164 5.62 -2.49 -15.43
C LEU A 164 6.98 -3.21 -15.53
N ALA A 165 7.50 -3.72 -14.41
CA ALA A 165 8.75 -4.48 -14.39
C ALA A 165 8.62 -5.83 -15.10
N ASN A 166 7.47 -6.51 -14.95
CA ASN A 166 7.15 -7.73 -15.70
C ASN A 166 7.07 -7.46 -17.22
N GLU A 167 6.37 -6.40 -17.64
CA GLU A 167 6.25 -6.00 -19.06
C GLU A 167 7.61 -5.64 -19.68
N GLU A 168 8.40 -4.79 -19.00
CA GLU A 168 9.65 -4.24 -19.56
C GLU A 168 10.80 -5.26 -19.63
N PHE A 169 10.84 -6.22 -18.70
CA PHE A 169 11.90 -7.24 -18.63
C PHE A 169 11.44 -8.66 -19.01
N GLY A 170 10.19 -8.83 -19.47
CA GLY A 170 9.66 -10.13 -19.91
C GLY A 170 9.58 -11.18 -18.80
N THR A 171 9.50 -10.77 -17.54
CA THR A 171 9.37 -11.65 -16.37
C THR A 171 7.91 -11.75 -15.92
N LYS A 172 7.58 -12.78 -15.14
CA LYS A 172 6.27 -12.92 -14.44
C LYS A 172 6.44 -13.03 -12.93
N LYS A 173 7.63 -12.68 -12.42
CA LYS A 173 8.03 -12.90 -11.02
C LYS A 173 8.29 -11.61 -10.24
N ALA A 174 8.25 -10.44 -10.89
CA ALA A 174 8.46 -9.16 -10.23
C ALA A 174 7.53 -9.06 -9.02
N THR A 175 8.11 -8.81 -7.86
CA THR A 175 7.45 -8.87 -6.55
C THR A 175 8.10 -7.82 -5.67
N ILE A 176 7.29 -6.99 -5.01
CA ILE A 176 7.78 -6.00 -4.04
C ILE A 176 7.18 -6.33 -2.67
N PRO A 177 7.94 -6.99 -1.77
CA PRO A 177 7.49 -7.23 -0.40
C PRO A 177 7.17 -5.91 0.30
N TRP A 178 5.99 -5.84 0.91
CA TRP A 178 5.49 -4.67 1.61
C TRP A 178 5.44 -4.95 3.11
N PHE A 179 6.48 -4.51 3.81
CA PHE A 179 6.53 -4.51 5.26
C PHE A 179 5.72 -3.32 5.78
N ILE A 180 4.81 -3.55 6.71
CA ILE A 180 3.94 -2.51 7.28
C ILE A 180 4.11 -2.51 8.80
N MET A 181 4.84 -1.51 9.29
CA MET A 181 5.02 -1.28 10.71
C MET A 181 3.77 -0.65 11.32
N THR A 182 3.25 -1.28 12.37
CA THR A 182 2.07 -0.87 13.13
C THR A 182 2.43 -0.63 14.60
N SER A 183 1.48 -0.14 15.39
CA SER A 183 1.55 -0.08 16.86
C SER A 183 0.52 -1.03 17.45
N GLU A 184 0.61 -1.32 18.75
CA GLU A 184 -0.41 -2.06 19.53
C GLU A 184 -1.84 -1.58 19.19
N HIS A 185 -2.03 -0.26 19.05
CA HIS A 185 -3.33 0.35 18.73
C HIS A 185 -3.74 0.27 17.25
N THR A 186 -2.83 -0.03 16.31
CA THR A 186 -3.13 -0.07 14.87
C THR A 186 -2.97 -1.44 14.22
N ARG A 187 -2.39 -2.43 14.91
CA ARG A 187 -2.06 -3.76 14.38
C ARG A 187 -3.29 -4.54 13.90
N ILE A 188 -4.25 -4.78 14.80
CA ILE A 188 -5.42 -5.64 14.53
C ILE A 188 -6.29 -5.03 13.43
N SER A 189 -6.69 -3.78 13.61
CA SER A 189 -7.56 -3.09 12.65
C SER A 189 -6.92 -2.96 11.26
N THR A 190 -5.60 -2.76 11.16
CA THR A 190 -4.89 -2.77 9.87
C THR A 190 -4.97 -4.14 9.20
N GLU A 191 -4.73 -5.23 9.92
CA GLU A 191 -4.79 -6.60 9.38
C GLU A 191 -6.19 -6.96 8.89
N GLU A 192 -7.21 -6.73 9.73
CA GLU A 192 -8.61 -6.93 9.37
C GLU A 192 -9.00 -6.14 8.11
N TYR A 193 -8.51 -4.90 7.99
CA TYR A 193 -8.76 -4.06 6.82
C TYR A 193 -8.08 -4.60 5.55
N PHE A 194 -6.85 -5.12 5.64
CA PHE A 194 -6.17 -5.76 4.51
C PHE A 194 -6.86 -7.08 4.10
N ILE A 195 -7.22 -7.93 5.06
CA ILE A 195 -7.95 -9.18 4.81
C ILE A 195 -9.31 -8.89 4.14
N LYS A 196 -10.08 -7.94 4.69
CA LYS A 196 -11.39 -7.52 4.17
C LYS A 196 -11.34 -7.05 2.71
N HIS A 197 -10.23 -6.44 2.28
CA HIS A 197 -10.05 -5.97 0.91
C HIS A 197 -9.19 -6.90 0.04
N ASN A 198 -9.01 -8.16 0.46
CA ASN A 198 -8.20 -9.17 -0.23
C ASN A 198 -6.80 -8.63 -0.62
N TYR A 199 -6.13 -7.97 0.33
CA TYR A 199 -4.80 -7.35 0.18
C TYR A 199 -4.72 -6.38 -1.02
N PHE A 200 -5.84 -5.82 -1.46
CA PHE A 200 -5.98 -4.97 -2.65
C PHE A 200 -5.47 -5.62 -3.95
N GLY A 201 -5.43 -6.95 -4.00
CA GLY A 201 -4.91 -7.76 -5.11
C GLY A 201 -3.39 -7.99 -5.09
N LEU A 202 -2.69 -7.65 -3.99
CA LEU A 202 -1.35 -8.17 -3.71
C LEU A 202 -1.45 -9.62 -3.19
N LYS A 203 -0.35 -10.39 -3.31
CA LYS A 203 -0.25 -11.70 -2.64
C LYS A 203 -0.10 -11.49 -1.14
N SER A 204 -0.93 -12.15 -0.32
CA SER A 204 -0.94 -12.00 1.14
C SER A 204 0.43 -12.24 1.78
N GLN A 205 1.16 -13.27 1.33
CA GLN A 205 2.53 -13.60 1.77
C GLN A 205 3.56 -12.48 1.56
N ASN A 206 3.27 -11.50 0.69
CA ASN A 206 4.14 -10.36 0.40
C ASN A 206 3.72 -9.10 1.19
N VAL A 207 2.73 -9.17 2.08
CA VAL A 207 2.29 -8.06 2.93
C VAL A 207 2.53 -8.45 4.40
N ILE A 208 3.64 -7.97 4.96
CA ILE A 208 4.15 -8.40 6.26
C ILE A 208 3.88 -7.31 7.30
N LEU A 209 2.91 -7.52 8.18
CA LEU A 209 2.64 -6.62 9.30
C LEU A 209 3.52 -6.98 10.49
N PHE A 210 4.20 -5.98 11.07
CA PHE A 210 4.94 -6.12 12.32
C PHE A 210 4.64 -4.93 13.25
N GLU A 211 4.89 -5.11 14.54
CA GLU A 211 4.69 -4.05 15.54
C GLU A 211 6.02 -3.38 15.88
N GLN A 212 6.00 -2.05 15.98
CA GLN A 212 7.10 -1.27 16.55
C GLN A 212 7.16 -1.44 18.07
N HIS A 213 8.31 -1.14 18.67
CA HIS A 213 8.45 -1.16 20.12
C HIS A 213 7.69 0.00 20.79
N THR A 214 7.48 -0.08 22.11
CA THR A 214 6.78 0.96 22.87
C THR A 214 7.51 1.27 24.16
N LEU A 215 7.72 2.55 24.45
CA LEU A 215 8.23 3.03 25.72
C LEU A 215 7.12 3.58 26.61
N PRO A 216 7.26 3.53 27.94
CA PRO A 216 6.37 4.27 28.83
C PRO A 216 6.45 5.78 28.57
N ALA A 217 5.32 6.47 28.73
CA ALA A 217 5.32 7.91 28.92
C ALA A 217 5.77 8.24 30.34
N LEU A 218 6.51 9.33 30.50
CA LEU A 218 7.05 9.77 31.80
C LEU A 218 6.46 11.13 32.17
N ASP A 219 6.40 11.43 33.46
CA ASP A 219 6.23 12.81 33.93
C ASP A 219 7.54 13.62 33.84
N PHE A 220 7.55 14.86 34.31
CA PHE A 220 8.74 15.71 34.30
C PHE A 220 9.77 15.35 35.39
N GLN A 221 9.47 14.36 36.23
CA GLN A 221 10.35 13.83 37.27
C GLN A 221 10.96 12.47 36.86
N GLY A 222 10.55 11.90 35.72
CA GLY A 222 11.00 10.60 35.23
C GLY A 222 10.16 9.42 35.73
N LYS A 223 9.03 9.68 36.41
CA LYS A 223 8.13 8.62 36.87
C LYS A 223 7.23 8.18 35.71
N ILE A 224 7.07 6.87 35.55
CA ILE A 224 6.20 6.27 34.54
C ILE A 224 4.73 6.65 34.80
N LEU A 225 4.05 7.16 33.78
CA LEU A 225 2.63 7.50 33.84
C LEU A 225 1.76 6.23 33.78
N MET A 226 0.69 6.24 34.58
CA MET A 226 -0.31 5.18 34.66
C MET A 226 -1.52 5.56 33.80
N ASP A 227 -1.89 4.68 32.86
CA ASP A 227 -3.06 4.81 31.99
C ASP A 227 -4.32 4.58 32.83
N GLU A 228 -4.36 3.44 33.49
CA GLU A 228 -5.34 3.05 34.51
C GLU A 228 -4.59 2.62 35.79
N LYS A 229 -5.31 2.41 36.90
CA LYS A 229 -4.73 1.88 38.15
C LYS A 229 -3.96 0.55 37.99
N TYR A 230 -4.14 -0.14 36.86
CA TYR A 230 -3.56 -1.44 36.53
C TYR A 230 -2.83 -1.48 35.17
N LYS A 231 -2.64 -0.35 34.49
CA LYS A 231 -2.10 -0.31 33.13
C LYS A 231 -1.15 0.87 32.95
N LEU A 232 0.00 0.65 32.32
CA LEU A 232 0.99 1.69 32.08
C LEU A 232 0.63 2.52 30.84
N THR A 233 0.86 3.84 30.87
CA THR A 233 0.70 4.68 29.68
C THR A 233 1.87 4.44 28.74
N LYS A 234 1.66 3.64 27.71
CA LYS A 234 2.67 3.38 26.67
C LYS A 234 2.57 4.38 25.51
N ALA A 235 3.67 4.55 24.81
CA ALA A 235 3.79 5.31 23.59
C ALA A 235 4.64 4.54 22.58
N ALA A 236 4.37 4.75 21.29
CA ALA A 236 5.35 4.48 20.26
C ALA A 236 6.67 5.18 20.62
N ASP A 237 7.80 4.49 20.48
CA ASP A 237 9.16 4.98 20.71
C ASP A 237 9.66 5.92 19.60
N GLY A 238 8.73 6.69 19.02
CA GLY A 238 8.96 7.60 17.92
C GLY A 238 8.91 6.91 16.57
N ASN A 239 9.85 7.29 15.72
CA ASN A 239 10.05 6.69 14.41
C ASN A 239 11.49 6.30 14.15
N GLY A 240 12.35 6.30 15.15
CA GLY A 240 13.65 5.65 15.09
C GLY A 240 13.54 4.17 15.49
N GLY A 241 12.47 3.77 16.19
CA GLY A 241 11.99 2.39 16.32
C GLY A 241 11.43 1.81 15.00
N LEU A 242 12.08 2.12 13.87
CA LEU A 242 11.81 1.67 12.50
C LEU A 242 10.70 2.37 11.67
N TYR A 243 10.55 3.70 11.83
CA TYR A 243 10.23 4.71 10.77
C TYR A 243 8.75 5.29 10.64
N ARG A 244 8.53 6.43 9.92
CA ARG A 244 7.28 7.28 9.85
C ARG A 244 7.20 8.08 8.51
N ALA A 245 6.09 8.31 7.76
CA ALA A 245 4.71 7.79 7.78
C ALA A 245 3.88 8.09 6.47
N LEU A 246 2.80 7.33 6.19
CA LEU A 246 1.83 7.37 5.05
C LEU A 246 1.51 8.75 4.39
N LYS A 247 1.43 8.79 3.04
CA LYS A 247 1.15 9.99 2.21
C LYS A 247 0.28 9.68 0.97
N THR A 248 -0.35 10.70 0.36
CA THR A 248 -1.24 10.55 -0.81
C THR A 248 -0.50 10.58 -2.16
N ARG A 249 0.43 11.51 -2.35
CA ARG A 249 1.26 11.63 -3.59
C ARG A 249 2.54 10.76 -3.62
N VAL A 250 2.81 9.95 -2.60
CA VAL A 250 4.08 9.18 -2.54
C VAL A 250 4.23 8.18 -3.69
N ARG A 251 5.31 8.32 -4.47
CA ARG A 251 5.80 7.29 -5.38
C ARG A 251 6.41 6.15 -4.56
N VAL A 252 5.59 5.14 -4.28
CA VAL A 252 5.96 3.92 -3.54
C VAL A 252 6.88 3.09 -4.41
N ALA A 253 8.05 2.68 -3.91
CA ALA A 253 9.11 2.02 -4.69
C ALA A 253 9.48 2.77 -6.00
N ASP A 254 9.62 4.10 -5.93
CA ASP A 254 9.93 4.93 -7.09
C ASP A 254 11.18 4.45 -7.84
N PRO A 255 11.05 3.94 -9.08
CA PRO A 255 12.18 3.36 -9.78
C PRO A 255 13.24 4.41 -10.16
N VAL A 256 12.86 5.68 -10.36
CA VAL A 256 13.83 6.76 -10.63
C VAL A 256 14.71 7.01 -9.41
N PHE A 257 14.13 7.13 -8.22
CA PHE A 257 14.91 7.30 -6.99
C PHE A 257 15.76 6.05 -6.66
N ILE A 258 15.23 4.85 -6.85
CA ILE A 258 15.98 3.59 -6.67
C ILE A 258 17.17 3.54 -7.64
N GLY A 259 16.94 3.77 -8.93
CA GLY A 259 17.99 3.74 -9.96
C GLY A 259 19.08 4.79 -9.73
N TYR A 260 18.71 6.00 -9.29
CA TYR A 260 19.67 7.02 -8.86
C TYR A 260 20.55 6.51 -7.70
N CYS A 261 19.94 5.91 -6.67
CA CYS A 261 20.67 5.36 -5.53
C CYS A 261 21.60 4.21 -5.93
N LEU A 262 21.16 3.34 -6.85
CA LEU A 262 21.96 2.24 -7.39
C LEU A 262 23.15 2.74 -8.22
N GLU A 263 22.97 3.73 -9.11
CA GLU A 263 24.07 4.34 -9.89
C GLU A 263 25.11 4.98 -8.95
N LYS A 264 24.66 5.74 -7.95
CA LYS A 264 25.52 6.35 -6.94
C LYS A 264 26.11 5.36 -5.94
N LYS A 265 25.67 4.09 -5.98
CA LYS A 265 26.00 3.03 -5.01
C LYS A 265 25.72 3.46 -3.57
N ALA A 266 24.68 4.28 -3.37
CA ALA A 266 24.29 4.79 -2.06
C ALA A 266 24.02 3.63 -1.09
N ASP A 267 24.43 3.76 0.16
CA ASP A 267 24.02 2.85 1.24
C ASP A 267 22.78 3.38 1.97
N CYS A 268 22.67 4.71 2.06
CA CYS A 268 21.51 5.46 2.51
C CYS A 268 21.28 6.66 1.57
N ALA A 269 20.02 7.02 1.29
CA ALA A 269 19.71 8.28 0.60
C ALA A 269 18.34 8.82 1.02
N ALA A 270 18.15 10.13 0.85
CA ALA A 270 16.89 10.80 1.19
C ALA A 270 16.28 11.54 0.00
N LYS A 271 15.00 11.27 -0.26
CA LYS A 271 14.18 12.05 -1.18
C LYS A 271 13.66 13.30 -0.48
N VAL A 272 13.75 14.44 -1.15
CA VAL A 272 13.46 15.77 -0.58
C VAL A 272 12.61 16.62 -1.51
N VAL A 273 12.00 17.67 -0.96
CA VAL A 273 11.43 18.76 -1.76
C VAL A 273 12.11 20.05 -1.38
N LYS A 274 12.20 20.98 -2.34
CA LYS A 274 12.63 22.34 -2.06
C LYS A 274 11.71 23.01 -1.02
N LYS A 275 12.27 23.36 0.13
CA LYS A 275 11.66 24.23 1.14
C LYS A 275 11.70 25.66 0.62
N THR A 276 10.54 26.29 0.48
CA THR A 276 10.40 27.58 -0.25
C THR A 276 10.12 28.78 0.65
N PHE A 277 9.86 28.56 1.95
CA PHE A 277 9.70 29.63 2.94
C PHE A 277 10.28 29.23 4.30
N PRO A 278 10.85 30.17 5.08
CA PRO A 278 11.58 29.87 6.33
C PRO A 278 10.77 29.05 7.33
N ASN A 279 9.50 29.42 7.50
CA ASN A 279 8.59 28.87 8.51
C ASN A 279 7.78 27.66 8.00
N GLU A 280 8.27 26.94 7.00
CA GLU A 280 7.70 25.65 6.60
C GLU A 280 7.99 24.58 7.65
N SER A 281 6.95 23.88 8.11
CA SER A 281 7.03 22.79 9.11
C SER A 281 7.59 21.50 8.52
N VAL A 282 8.83 21.57 8.03
CA VAL A 282 9.60 20.47 7.45
C VAL A 282 11.04 20.56 7.98
N GLY A 283 11.53 19.46 8.57
CA GLY A 283 12.94 19.33 8.93
C GLY A 283 13.85 19.46 7.70
N VAL A 284 15.05 20.01 7.89
CA VAL A 284 16.02 20.24 6.82
C VAL A 284 17.15 19.23 6.91
N ILE A 285 17.47 18.57 5.79
CA ILE A 285 18.64 17.71 5.72
C ILE A 285 19.87 18.59 5.56
N CYS A 286 20.87 18.38 6.41
CA CYS A 286 22.08 19.18 6.46
C CYS A 286 23.25 18.32 6.95
N LYS A 287 24.45 18.91 6.96
CA LYS A 287 25.62 18.35 7.62
C LYS A 287 25.83 19.08 8.95
N VAL A 288 26.16 18.35 10.01
CA VAL A 288 26.54 18.90 11.32
C VAL A 288 27.72 18.08 11.82
N ARG A 289 28.85 18.74 12.12
CA ARG A 289 30.13 18.09 12.52
C ARG A 289 30.47 16.88 11.63
N ASP A 290 30.53 17.13 10.32
CA ASP A 290 30.75 16.14 9.26
C ASP A 290 29.70 15.02 9.08
N HIS A 291 28.74 14.84 9.99
CA HIS A 291 27.65 13.86 9.86
C HIS A 291 26.42 14.42 9.13
N PHE A 292 25.77 13.59 8.33
CA PHE A 292 24.47 13.92 7.73
C PHE A 292 23.35 13.68 8.73
N GLN A 293 22.44 14.65 8.87
CA GLN A 293 21.27 14.53 9.74
C GLN A 293 20.11 15.39 9.25
N VAL A 294 18.96 15.26 9.91
CA VAL A 294 17.84 16.19 9.77
C VAL A 294 17.79 17.04 11.04
N VAL A 295 17.81 18.36 10.88
CA VAL A 295 17.45 19.28 11.96
C VAL A 295 15.96 19.59 11.81
N GLU A 296 15.15 19.29 12.82
CA GLU A 296 13.72 19.50 12.73
C GLU A 296 13.36 20.99 12.79
N TYR A 297 12.19 21.33 12.24
CA TYR A 297 11.76 22.73 12.14
C TYR A 297 11.53 23.41 13.51
N SER A 298 11.48 22.63 14.60
CA SER A 298 11.41 23.10 15.99
C SER A 298 12.78 23.38 16.63
N GLU A 299 13.88 22.94 16.00
CA GLU A 299 15.25 23.06 16.52
C GLU A 299 16.04 24.18 15.82
N ILE A 300 15.70 24.49 14.57
CA ILE A 300 16.34 25.55 13.79
C ILE A 300 15.86 26.95 14.21
N THR A 301 16.78 27.91 14.41
CA THR A 301 16.39 29.29 14.71
C THR A 301 15.79 30.01 13.51
N GLU A 302 14.95 31.03 13.76
CA GLU A 302 14.40 31.90 12.72
C GLU A 302 15.50 32.58 11.87
N LYS A 303 16.60 32.99 12.52
CA LYS A 303 17.75 33.59 11.81
C LYS A 303 18.35 32.62 10.79
N THR A 304 18.52 31.35 11.16
CA THR A 304 19.11 30.34 10.27
C THR A 304 18.13 29.88 9.20
N SER A 305 16.84 29.73 9.52
CA SER A 305 15.82 29.34 8.55
C SER A 305 15.56 30.41 7.48
N GLN A 306 15.88 31.68 7.77
CA GLN A 306 15.81 32.81 6.84
C GLN A 306 17.09 33.02 5.99
N ARG A 307 18.20 32.32 6.27
CA ARG A 307 19.44 32.45 5.47
C ARG A 307 19.16 32.06 4.01
N THR A 308 19.59 32.89 3.07
CA THR A 308 19.53 32.62 1.63
C THR A 308 20.86 32.12 1.08
N LYS A 309 20.84 31.47 -0.08
CA LYS A 309 22.04 31.15 -0.86
C LYS A 309 22.78 32.44 -1.30
N PRO A 310 24.13 32.42 -1.39
CA PRO A 310 24.92 33.56 -1.84
C PRO A 310 24.89 33.77 -3.37
N ASP A 311 24.24 32.88 -4.12
CA ASP A 311 24.14 32.87 -5.59
C ASP A 311 23.11 33.86 -6.17
N HIS A 312 22.50 34.71 -5.33
CA HIS A 312 21.42 35.64 -5.65
C HIS A 312 20.13 35.00 -6.23
N SER A 313 19.97 33.68 -6.15
CA SER A 313 18.73 32.98 -6.55
C SER A 313 17.50 33.39 -5.74
N GLY A 314 17.70 33.87 -4.51
CA GLY A 314 16.65 34.08 -3.51
C GLY A 314 16.23 32.79 -2.78
N ASP A 315 16.83 31.65 -3.10
CA ASP A 315 16.58 30.39 -2.40
C ASP A 315 17.10 30.42 -0.97
N LEU A 316 16.45 29.67 -0.08
CA LEU A 316 16.98 29.41 1.25
C LEU A 316 18.28 28.59 1.16
N LEU A 317 19.23 28.88 2.05
CA LEU A 317 20.48 28.13 2.17
C LEU A 317 20.20 26.69 2.61
N PHE A 318 19.27 26.52 3.55
CA PHE A 318 18.77 25.22 4.02
C PHE A 318 17.41 24.93 3.37
N ASN A 319 17.42 24.70 2.05
CA ASN A 319 16.23 24.40 1.26
C ASN A 319 15.91 22.90 1.13
N THR A 320 16.73 22.01 1.69
CA THR A 320 16.66 20.55 1.55
C THR A 320 15.58 19.94 2.46
N GLY A 321 14.29 20.11 2.12
CA GLY A 321 13.16 19.71 2.96
C GLY A 321 12.94 18.19 2.99
N ASN A 322 13.13 17.57 4.17
CA ASN A 322 12.96 16.14 4.40
C ASN A 322 11.50 15.72 4.20
N ILE A 323 11.24 14.84 3.22
CA ILE A 323 9.92 14.24 3.02
C ILE A 323 9.84 12.78 3.46
N CYS A 324 10.57 12.36 4.50
CA CYS A 324 10.46 11.04 5.13
C CYS A 324 10.25 9.89 4.12
N ASN A 325 11.06 9.90 3.06
CA ASN A 325 11.05 8.94 1.97
C ASN A 325 12.51 8.68 1.67
N HIS A 326 12.98 7.50 2.06
CA HIS A 326 14.38 7.19 2.21
C HIS A 326 14.68 5.87 1.50
N PHE A 327 15.89 5.76 0.98
CA PHE A 327 16.44 4.53 0.44
C PHE A 327 17.48 4.02 1.44
N PHE A 328 17.44 2.72 1.73
CA PHE A 328 18.43 2.05 2.55
C PHE A 328 18.79 0.72 1.89
N THR A 329 20.07 0.36 1.86
CA THR A 329 20.48 -1.00 1.50
C THR A 329 20.25 -1.95 2.68
N PHE A 330 20.06 -3.24 2.39
CA PHE A 330 19.92 -4.26 3.44
C PHE A 330 21.14 -4.31 4.36
N ASP A 331 22.35 -4.22 3.80
CA ASP A 331 23.60 -4.20 4.58
C ASP A 331 23.69 -2.98 5.50
N PHE A 332 23.20 -1.81 5.07
CA PHE A 332 23.12 -0.61 5.92
C PHE A 332 22.16 -0.80 7.08
N LEU A 333 20.95 -1.33 6.82
CA LEU A 333 19.98 -1.60 7.89
C LEU A 333 20.51 -2.64 8.89
N ARG A 334 21.19 -3.70 8.41
CA ARG A 334 21.83 -4.69 9.29
C ARG A 334 22.91 -4.05 10.16
N ASP A 335 23.81 -3.26 9.58
CA ASP A 335 24.88 -2.55 10.30
C ASP A 335 24.30 -1.59 11.36
N VAL A 336 23.22 -0.88 11.03
CA VAL A 336 22.51 -0.02 11.99
C VAL A 336 21.95 -0.82 13.15
N CYS A 337 21.21 -1.90 12.89
CA CYS A 337 20.61 -2.75 13.93
C CYS A 337 21.66 -3.46 14.82
N GLU A 338 22.78 -3.90 14.24
CA GLU A 338 23.82 -4.65 14.96
C GLU A 338 24.78 -3.73 15.74
N ASN A 339 25.13 -2.55 15.19
CA ASN A 339 26.26 -1.76 15.68
C ASN A 339 25.95 -0.28 16.02
N HIS A 340 24.77 0.26 15.67
CA HIS A 340 24.46 1.69 15.85
C HIS A 340 23.15 1.99 16.59
N GLU A 341 22.20 1.06 16.69
CA GLU A 341 20.86 1.26 17.28
C GLU A 341 20.92 1.83 18.71
N SER A 342 21.84 1.33 19.54
CA SER A 342 22.09 1.79 20.90
C SER A 342 22.69 3.20 21.02
N ARG A 343 23.23 3.75 19.92
CA ARG A 343 23.77 5.12 19.85
C ARG A 343 22.75 6.13 19.30
N LEU A 344 21.57 5.69 18.88
CA LEU A 344 20.51 6.59 18.44
C LEU A 344 19.88 7.29 19.65
N ILE A 345 19.91 8.62 19.65
CA ILE A 345 19.38 9.46 20.72
C ILE A 345 17.86 9.42 20.79
N TYR A 346 17.33 9.62 22.00
CA TYR A 346 15.90 9.85 22.22
C TYR A 346 15.60 11.35 22.23
N HIS A 347 14.56 11.75 21.49
CA HIS A 347 14.04 13.11 21.47
C HIS A 347 12.85 13.23 22.42
N ILE A 348 12.76 14.33 23.18
CA ILE A 348 11.65 14.57 24.11
C ILE A 348 10.47 15.26 23.41
N ALA A 349 9.35 14.54 23.35
CA ALA A 349 8.08 15.09 22.90
C ALA A 349 7.18 15.41 24.12
N LYS A 350 7.15 16.68 24.55
CA LYS A 350 6.22 17.19 25.57
C LYS A 350 4.77 17.09 25.09
N LYS A 351 3.86 16.45 25.85
CA LYS A 351 2.46 16.19 25.46
C LYS A 351 1.47 16.36 26.61
N LYS A 352 0.20 16.53 26.25
CA LYS A 352 -0.96 16.28 27.11
C LYS A 352 -1.29 14.79 26.98
N ILE A 353 -1.01 14.01 28.00
CA ILE A 353 -1.02 12.54 28.00
C ILE A 353 -2.16 12.06 28.91
N PRO A 354 -3.17 11.36 28.38
CA PRO A 354 -4.25 10.81 29.21
C PRO A 354 -3.68 9.81 30.22
N SER A 355 -3.93 10.04 31.51
CA SER A 355 -3.41 9.23 32.63
C SER A 355 -4.37 9.30 33.82
N ILE A 356 -4.15 8.51 34.86
CA ILE A 356 -4.79 8.73 36.16
C ILE A 356 -4.18 9.96 36.87
N ASP A 357 -4.94 10.56 37.78
CA ASP A 357 -4.48 11.58 38.72
C ASP A 357 -3.96 10.98 40.04
N LYS A 358 -3.68 11.85 41.03
CA LYS A 358 -3.14 11.47 42.35
C LYS A 358 -4.13 10.70 43.23
N ASP A 359 -5.42 10.82 42.95
CA ASP A 359 -6.50 10.11 43.65
C ASP A 359 -6.91 8.83 42.87
N GLY A 360 -6.30 8.61 41.71
CA GLY A 360 -6.47 7.44 40.86
C GLY A 360 -7.65 7.54 39.89
N HIS A 361 -8.19 8.74 39.65
CA HIS A 361 -9.24 8.96 38.66
C HIS A 361 -8.64 9.16 37.27
N ARG A 362 -9.24 8.55 36.25
CA ARG A 362 -8.80 8.69 34.86
C ARG A 362 -9.08 10.09 34.32
N VAL A 363 -8.05 10.73 33.75
CA VAL A 363 -8.13 12.04 33.08
C VAL A 363 -7.88 11.86 31.58
N ASP A 364 -8.94 11.79 30.79
CA ASP A 364 -8.86 11.57 29.33
C ASP A 364 -8.28 12.75 28.54
N LYS A 365 -8.42 13.97 29.07
CA LYS A 365 -8.03 15.22 28.38
C LYS A 365 -7.38 16.17 29.38
N PRO A 366 -6.06 16.02 29.66
CA PRO A 366 -5.34 16.94 30.52
C PRO A 366 -5.44 18.38 30.01
N ILE A 367 -5.63 19.33 30.94
CA ILE A 367 -5.69 20.76 30.60
C ILE A 367 -4.31 21.28 30.24
N GLU A 368 -3.28 20.89 31.00
CA GLU A 368 -1.88 21.26 30.78
C GLU A 368 -1.04 20.11 30.23
N ILE A 369 0.18 20.43 29.77
CA ILE A 369 1.19 19.42 29.43
C ILE A 369 1.62 18.75 30.74
N ASN A 370 1.34 17.46 30.89
CA ASN A 370 1.57 16.68 32.11
C ASN A 370 2.67 15.61 31.96
N GLY A 371 3.24 15.42 30.77
CA GLY A 371 4.32 14.47 30.59
C GLY A 371 5.07 14.56 29.26
N ILE A 372 6.01 13.65 29.11
CA ILE A 372 6.90 13.49 27.95
C ILE A 372 6.76 12.11 27.33
N LYS A 373 7.10 12.02 26.05
CA LYS A 373 7.31 10.76 25.33
C LYS A 373 8.73 10.78 24.78
N LEU A 374 9.44 9.67 24.90
CA LEU A 374 10.76 9.46 24.31
C LEU A 374 10.56 8.90 22.90
N GLU A 375 11.07 9.60 21.90
CA GLU A 375 10.93 9.25 20.49
C GLU A 375 12.33 9.23 19.82
N LYS A 376 12.84 8.09 19.34
CA LYS A 376 13.97 8.12 18.37
C LYS A 376 13.43 8.63 17.02
N PHE A 377 14.25 9.15 16.09
CA PHE A 377 13.80 9.49 14.73
C PHE A 377 14.46 8.63 13.62
N VAL A 378 13.72 8.38 12.53
CA VAL A 378 14.15 7.54 11.37
C VAL A 378 15.50 7.95 10.80
N PHE A 379 15.71 9.26 10.75
CA PHE A 379 16.77 9.89 9.98
C PHE A 379 18.02 10.14 10.81
N ASP A 380 18.00 9.84 12.11
CA ASP A 380 19.18 9.93 12.99
C ASP A 380 20.25 8.92 12.53
N VAL A 381 19.84 7.83 11.86
CA VAL A 381 20.71 6.85 11.20
C VAL A 381 21.52 7.43 10.03
N PHE A 382 21.18 8.61 9.49
CA PHE A 382 21.94 9.23 8.40
C PHE A 382 23.40 9.52 8.80
N SER A 383 23.64 9.74 10.09
CA SER A 383 24.96 9.89 10.70
C SER A 383 25.86 8.66 10.48
N CYS A 384 25.26 7.49 10.26
CA CYS A 384 25.91 6.18 10.10
C CYS A 384 26.20 5.84 8.62
N ALA A 385 25.70 6.64 7.67
CA ALA A 385 25.81 6.39 6.24
C ALA A 385 27.24 6.66 5.72
N LYS A 386 27.81 5.69 5.00
CA LYS A 386 29.15 5.79 4.39
C LYS A 386 29.10 6.47 3.03
N ARG A 387 27.94 6.44 2.35
CA ARG A 387 27.69 7.04 1.02
C ARG A 387 26.26 7.59 0.95
N PHE A 388 26.03 8.66 1.71
CA PHE A 388 24.75 9.38 1.74
C PHE A 388 24.52 10.25 0.48
N PHE A 389 23.31 10.21 -0.06
CA PHE A 389 22.88 11.06 -1.18
C PHE A 389 21.50 11.68 -0.96
N VAL A 390 21.22 12.76 -1.68
CA VAL A 390 19.93 13.46 -1.67
C VAL A 390 19.33 13.47 -3.08
N TRP A 391 18.02 13.25 -3.19
CA TRP A 391 17.28 13.32 -4.45
C TRP A 391 16.10 14.30 -4.35
N GLU A 392 16.21 15.46 -4.97
CA GLU A 392 15.17 16.49 -5.00
C GLU A 392 14.10 16.15 -6.05
N VAL A 393 12.83 16.22 -5.62
CA VAL A 393 11.66 15.99 -6.47
C VAL A 393 10.69 17.16 -6.43
N ARG A 394 9.86 17.27 -7.47
CA ARG A 394 8.76 18.24 -7.52
C ARG A 394 7.74 17.93 -6.43
N ARG A 395 7.57 18.87 -5.49
CA ARG A 395 6.52 18.84 -4.45
C ARG A 395 5.15 18.51 -5.03
N ASP A 396 4.81 19.17 -6.14
CA ASP A 396 3.52 19.01 -6.80
C ASP A 396 3.27 17.61 -7.37
N ASP A 397 4.31 16.79 -7.56
CA ASP A 397 4.16 15.42 -8.03
C ASP A 397 4.32 14.37 -6.91
N GLU A 398 5.09 14.64 -5.86
CA GLU A 398 5.45 13.59 -4.87
C GLU A 398 5.09 13.90 -3.41
N PHE A 399 4.73 15.14 -3.08
CA PHE A 399 4.48 15.55 -1.69
C PHE A 399 3.18 16.36 -1.53
N SER A 400 2.19 15.71 -0.92
CA SER A 400 1.04 16.35 -0.29
C SER A 400 0.75 15.55 1.00
N PRO A 401 1.10 16.07 2.19
CA PRO A 401 0.96 15.33 3.44
C PRO A 401 -0.45 15.51 4.03
N LEU A 402 -1.01 14.41 4.55
CA LEU A 402 -2.19 14.47 5.42
C LEU A 402 -1.72 14.55 6.88
N LYS A 403 -2.01 15.66 7.57
CA LYS A 403 -1.59 15.93 8.96
C LYS A 403 -2.71 16.49 9.84
N ASN A 404 -3.66 17.23 9.28
CA ASN A 404 -4.69 17.98 10.02
C ASN A 404 -6.09 17.55 9.60
N GLY A 405 -7.01 17.37 10.56
CA GLY A 405 -8.43 17.14 10.27
C GLY A 405 -9.15 18.37 9.71
N SER A 406 -8.71 19.57 10.09
CA SER A 406 -9.27 20.85 9.65
C SER A 406 -8.17 21.90 9.41
N GLY A 407 -8.53 23.03 8.81
CA GLY A 407 -7.62 24.14 8.49
C GLY A 407 -7.25 24.22 7.00
N THR A 408 -6.27 25.08 6.67
CA THR A 408 -5.96 25.49 5.28
C THR A 408 -4.76 24.77 4.65
N LYS A 409 -4.05 23.91 5.41
CA LYS A 409 -2.86 23.16 4.97
C LYS A 409 -2.89 21.74 5.50
N ASP A 410 -2.35 20.81 4.71
CA ASP A 410 -2.12 19.41 5.05
C ASP A 410 -3.38 18.66 5.52
N THR A 411 -4.53 18.96 4.89
CA THR A 411 -5.83 18.35 5.16
C THR A 411 -6.22 17.33 4.09
N ALA A 412 -7.32 16.60 4.32
CA ALA A 412 -7.92 15.73 3.31
C ALA A 412 -8.29 16.50 2.04
N VAL A 413 -8.80 17.73 2.19
CA VAL A 413 -9.20 18.60 1.07
C VAL A 413 -7.99 18.98 0.21
N THR A 414 -6.90 19.47 0.85
CA THR A 414 -5.67 19.81 0.12
C THR A 414 -5.09 18.57 -0.57
N CYS A 415 -5.00 17.44 0.14
CA CYS A 415 -4.53 16.17 -0.42
C CYS A 415 -5.31 15.71 -1.67
N ARG A 416 -6.63 15.84 -1.63
CA ARG A 416 -7.54 15.48 -2.73
C ARG A 416 -7.35 16.41 -3.93
N ARG A 417 -7.44 17.73 -3.70
CA ARG A 417 -7.17 18.77 -4.71
C ARG A 417 -5.83 18.53 -5.39
N ASP A 418 -4.81 18.28 -4.59
CA ASP A 418 -3.45 18.06 -5.02
C ASP A 418 -3.28 16.85 -5.93
N LEU A 419 -3.91 15.72 -5.60
CA LEU A 419 -3.89 14.52 -6.46
C LEU A 419 -4.67 14.75 -7.77
N MET A 420 -5.83 15.40 -7.73
CA MET A 420 -6.59 15.77 -8.94
C MET A 420 -5.78 16.68 -9.88
N LEU A 421 -5.08 17.69 -9.33
CA LEU A 421 -4.22 18.59 -10.11
C LEU A 421 -3.04 17.86 -10.76
N GLN A 422 -2.49 16.83 -10.12
CA GLN A 422 -1.47 15.98 -10.72
C GLN A 422 -2.02 15.23 -11.95
N HIS A 423 -3.18 14.58 -11.81
CA HIS A 423 -3.80 13.86 -12.92
C HIS A 423 -4.22 14.78 -14.09
N VAL A 424 -4.64 16.03 -13.81
CA VAL A 424 -4.85 17.05 -14.83
C VAL A 424 -3.57 17.31 -15.63
N ARG A 425 -2.41 17.48 -14.96
CA ARG A 425 -1.12 17.67 -15.64
C ARG A 425 -0.72 16.45 -16.47
N TRP A 426 -0.94 15.23 -15.96
CA TRP A 426 -0.64 13.99 -16.70
C TRP A 426 -1.46 13.87 -17.99
N LEU A 427 -2.77 14.12 -17.94
CA LEU A 427 -3.63 14.11 -19.14
C LEU A 427 -3.24 15.18 -20.15
N GLN A 428 -2.90 16.38 -19.68
CA GLN A 428 -2.40 17.46 -20.55
C GLN A 428 -1.06 17.09 -21.21
N ALA A 429 -0.14 16.46 -20.46
CA ALA A 429 1.13 15.97 -21.01
C ALA A 429 0.95 14.84 -22.04
N ALA A 430 -0.05 13.97 -21.85
CA ALA A 430 -0.45 12.94 -22.82
C ALA A 430 -1.19 13.51 -24.06
N GLY A 431 -1.50 14.81 -24.07
CA GLY A 431 -2.16 15.50 -25.18
C GLY A 431 -3.68 15.43 -25.17
N ALA A 432 -4.32 15.15 -24.03
CA ALA A 432 -5.77 15.24 -23.87
C ALA A 432 -6.25 16.70 -23.78
N VAL A 433 -7.44 16.97 -24.32
CA VAL A 433 -8.10 18.27 -24.23
C VAL A 433 -9.10 18.25 -23.07
N LEU A 434 -8.75 18.92 -21.97
CA LEU A 434 -9.63 19.12 -20.82
C LEU A 434 -10.41 20.45 -20.92
N PRO A 435 -11.56 20.60 -20.24
CA PRO A 435 -12.32 21.85 -20.24
C PRO A 435 -11.47 23.05 -19.78
N PRO A 436 -11.65 24.25 -20.39
CA PRO A 436 -10.92 25.44 -20.00
C PRO A 436 -11.07 25.75 -18.51
N ASN A 437 -9.97 26.14 -17.87
CA ASN A 437 -9.88 26.45 -16.43
C ASN A 437 -10.13 25.26 -15.46
N THR A 438 -10.13 24.00 -15.91
CA THR A 438 -10.27 22.80 -15.03
C THR A 438 -9.43 22.89 -13.74
N ALA A 439 -8.13 23.18 -13.86
CA ALA A 439 -7.25 23.32 -12.70
C ALA A 439 -7.66 24.45 -11.74
N LYS A 440 -8.10 25.61 -12.27
CA LYS A 440 -8.60 26.73 -11.45
C LYS A 440 -9.90 26.35 -10.74
N GLN A 441 -10.79 25.60 -11.39
CA GLN A 441 -12.05 25.16 -10.80
C GLN A 441 -11.82 24.16 -9.65
N ILE A 442 -10.86 23.24 -9.80
CA ILE A 442 -10.40 22.35 -8.71
C ILE A 442 -9.86 23.17 -7.52
N ILE A 443 -9.04 24.21 -7.78
CA ILE A 443 -8.50 25.10 -6.74
C ILE A 443 -9.60 25.97 -6.09
N LEU A 444 -10.63 26.38 -6.83
CA LEU A 444 -11.74 27.16 -6.28
C LEU A 444 -12.71 26.30 -5.46
N ALA A 445 -12.99 25.06 -5.87
CA ALA A 445 -13.82 24.13 -5.12
C ALA A 445 -13.23 23.81 -3.72
N ASP A 446 -11.90 23.78 -3.60
CA ASP A 446 -11.17 23.65 -2.33
C ASP A 446 -11.37 24.86 -1.38
N LYS A 447 -11.63 26.06 -1.91
CA LYS A 447 -11.79 27.30 -1.11
C LYS A 447 -13.20 27.56 -0.56
N PHE A 448 -14.23 26.88 -1.06
CA PHE A 448 -15.64 27.15 -0.73
C PHE A 448 -16.36 25.96 -0.10
N HIS A 449 -15.65 25.15 0.69
CA HIS A 449 -16.20 24.01 1.42
C HIS A 449 -17.02 24.43 2.66
N ASP A 450 -18.23 24.95 2.41
CA ASP A 450 -19.24 25.26 3.44
C ASP A 450 -20.68 24.83 3.03
N ASN A 451 -20.86 24.14 1.90
CA ASN A 451 -22.18 23.64 1.48
C ASN A 451 -22.09 22.24 0.84
N GLU A 452 -22.78 21.27 1.46
CA GLU A 452 -22.83 19.86 1.04
C GLU A 452 -23.52 19.63 -0.34
N ASN A 453 -24.13 20.66 -0.91
CA ASN A 453 -24.95 20.56 -2.13
C ASN A 453 -24.21 20.84 -3.46
N ASN A 454 -22.90 21.11 -3.47
CA ASN A 454 -22.19 21.41 -4.73
C ASN A 454 -21.68 20.13 -5.43
N SER A 455 -22.60 19.31 -5.92
CA SER A 455 -22.38 18.06 -6.64
C SER A 455 -21.71 18.20 -8.02
N ASN A 456 -21.41 19.42 -8.46
CA ASN A 456 -20.80 19.76 -9.75
C ASN A 456 -19.28 20.02 -9.67
N CYS A 457 -18.57 19.41 -8.72
CA CYS A 457 -17.12 19.55 -8.65
C CYS A 457 -16.45 18.87 -9.87
N ASN A 458 -15.62 19.62 -10.58
CA ASN A 458 -14.89 19.15 -11.77
C ASN A 458 -13.74 18.22 -11.37
N VAL A 459 -14.06 16.96 -11.09
CA VAL A 459 -13.07 15.97 -10.63
C VAL A 459 -12.31 15.33 -11.79
N VAL A 460 -11.01 15.08 -11.57
CA VAL A 460 -10.17 14.20 -12.37
C VAL A 460 -9.45 13.21 -11.44
N GLU A 461 -9.62 11.91 -11.67
CA GLU A 461 -8.89 10.85 -10.96
C GLU A 461 -8.36 9.80 -11.94
N ILE A 462 -7.12 9.35 -11.76
CA ILE A 462 -6.51 8.24 -12.50
C ILE A 462 -6.03 7.20 -11.50
N SER A 463 -6.52 5.96 -11.66
CA SER A 463 -6.11 4.83 -10.83
C SER A 463 -4.62 4.54 -11.03
N PRO A 464 -3.83 4.30 -9.96
CA PRO A 464 -2.44 3.88 -10.09
C PRO A 464 -2.24 2.63 -10.97
N LEU A 465 -3.22 1.72 -11.02
CA LEU A 465 -3.21 0.56 -11.92
C LEU A 465 -3.18 0.91 -13.42
N ILE A 466 -3.58 2.12 -13.81
CA ILE A 466 -3.50 2.62 -15.19
C ILE A 466 -2.20 3.39 -15.42
N SER A 467 -1.83 4.26 -14.46
CA SER A 467 -0.69 5.16 -14.58
C SER A 467 -0.06 5.42 -13.20
N TYR A 468 1.21 5.07 -13.04
CA TYR A 468 1.98 5.23 -11.80
C TYR A 468 2.49 6.68 -11.63
N ALA A 469 3.01 7.26 -12.71
CA ALA A 469 3.69 8.56 -12.73
C ALA A 469 3.29 9.45 -13.92
N GLY A 470 2.32 9.04 -14.74
CA GLY A 470 1.85 9.75 -15.93
C GLY A 470 2.05 8.98 -17.24
N GLU A 471 2.62 7.77 -17.19
CA GLU A 471 2.81 6.88 -18.33
C GLU A 471 1.52 6.16 -18.75
N ASN A 472 1.49 5.59 -19.96
CA ASN A 472 0.39 4.81 -20.53
C ASN A 472 -0.95 5.59 -20.64
N LEU A 473 -0.88 6.91 -20.87
CA LEU A 473 -2.03 7.80 -21.05
C LEU A 473 -2.21 8.28 -22.50
N GLU A 474 -1.35 7.84 -23.42
CA GLU A 474 -1.30 8.24 -24.84
C GLU A 474 -2.61 7.94 -25.58
N PHE A 475 -3.40 6.97 -25.11
CA PHE A 475 -4.73 6.69 -25.63
C PHE A 475 -5.68 7.90 -25.54
N THR A 476 -5.43 8.84 -24.63
CA THR A 476 -6.22 10.09 -24.46
C THR A 476 -5.81 11.21 -25.42
N LYS A 477 -4.74 11.03 -26.20
CA LYS A 477 -4.17 12.06 -27.09
C LYS A 477 -5.19 12.55 -28.12
N GLY A 478 -5.43 13.86 -28.14
CA GLY A 478 -6.39 14.51 -29.03
C GLY A 478 -7.86 14.33 -28.63
N GLN A 479 -8.17 13.59 -27.55
CA GLN A 479 -9.55 13.42 -27.09
C GLN A 479 -9.99 14.61 -26.22
N THR A 480 -11.22 15.10 -26.46
CA THR A 480 -11.87 16.07 -25.57
C THR A 480 -12.57 15.34 -24.42
N LEU A 481 -11.95 15.34 -23.25
CA LEU A 481 -12.46 14.62 -22.08
C LEU A 481 -13.48 15.46 -21.31
N LYS A 482 -14.59 14.83 -20.88
CA LYS A 482 -15.64 15.45 -20.07
C LYS A 482 -15.40 15.18 -18.59
N LEU A 483 -15.89 16.08 -17.74
CA LEU A 483 -15.80 15.98 -16.27
C LEU A 483 -17.20 15.71 -15.67
N PRO A 484 -17.30 15.02 -14.51
CA PRO A 484 -16.21 14.42 -13.75
C PRO A 484 -15.58 13.23 -14.49
N LEU A 485 -14.25 13.12 -14.42
CA LEU A 485 -13.46 12.10 -15.10
C LEU A 485 -12.83 11.15 -14.07
N LYS A 486 -13.05 9.86 -14.26
CA LYS A 486 -12.41 8.79 -13.49
C LYS A 486 -11.88 7.74 -14.46
N ILE A 487 -10.56 7.57 -14.51
CA ILE A 487 -9.89 6.57 -15.34
C ILE A 487 -9.42 5.45 -14.43
N GLU A 488 -10.03 4.27 -14.53
CA GLU A 488 -9.69 3.10 -13.73
C GLU A 488 -9.80 1.82 -14.55
N MET A 489 -9.05 0.78 -14.15
CA MET A 489 -9.34 -0.57 -14.62
C MET A 489 -10.73 -0.96 -14.10
N LYS A 490 -11.71 -1.04 -14.99
CA LYS A 490 -13.00 -1.64 -14.66
C LYS A 490 -12.76 -3.13 -14.43
N SER A 491 -12.85 -3.59 -13.18
CA SER A 491 -13.16 -5.00 -12.93
C SER A 491 -14.51 -5.26 -13.59
N ILE A 492 -14.52 -5.99 -14.70
CA ILE A 492 -15.77 -6.27 -15.40
C ILE A 492 -16.52 -7.29 -14.53
N PRO A 493 -17.58 -6.91 -13.77
CA PRO A 493 -18.25 -7.85 -12.85
C PRO A 493 -18.95 -8.96 -13.65
N ASN A 494 -19.19 -8.65 -14.93
CA ASN A 494 -19.71 -9.54 -15.92
C ASN A 494 -18.64 -10.29 -16.72
N LEU A 495 -17.33 -10.05 -16.67
CA LEU A 495 -16.42 -10.94 -17.43
C LEU A 495 -16.36 -12.31 -16.76
N THR A 496 -16.30 -12.37 -15.43
CA THR A 496 -16.46 -13.65 -14.72
C THR A 496 -17.84 -14.25 -14.99
N LYS A 497 -18.94 -13.48 -14.99
CA LYS A 497 -20.27 -14.03 -15.35
C LYS A 497 -20.42 -14.38 -16.84
N ILE A 498 -19.72 -13.73 -17.76
CA ILE A 498 -19.78 -14.00 -19.21
C ILE A 498 -18.91 -15.22 -19.52
N VAL A 499 -17.72 -15.34 -18.92
CA VAL A 499 -16.86 -16.53 -19.03
C VAL A 499 -17.50 -17.72 -18.33
N VAL A 500 -18.08 -17.56 -17.14
CA VAL A 500 -18.85 -18.63 -16.46
C VAL A 500 -20.14 -18.95 -17.21
N SER A 501 -20.88 -17.95 -17.71
CA SER A 501 -22.07 -18.21 -18.55
C SER A 501 -21.68 -18.92 -19.85
N PHE A 502 -20.62 -18.50 -20.52
CA PHE A 502 -20.11 -19.11 -21.74
C PHE A 502 -19.64 -20.55 -21.47
N ALA A 503 -18.85 -20.78 -20.42
CA ALA A 503 -18.45 -22.12 -19.99
C ALA A 503 -19.65 -22.99 -19.62
N MET A 504 -20.64 -22.47 -18.90
CA MET A 504 -21.88 -23.18 -18.56
C MET A 504 -22.76 -23.44 -19.80
N HIS A 505 -22.75 -22.57 -20.80
CA HIS A 505 -23.39 -22.82 -22.10
C HIS A 505 -22.64 -23.87 -22.91
N CYS A 506 -21.31 -23.87 -22.92
CA CYS A 506 -20.48 -24.93 -23.49
C CYS A 506 -20.74 -26.29 -22.81
N ILE A 507 -20.82 -26.33 -21.48
CA ILE A 507 -21.15 -27.55 -20.69
C ILE A 507 -22.58 -28.03 -21.01
N ARG A 508 -23.56 -27.12 -21.11
CA ARG A 508 -24.93 -27.46 -21.53
C ARG A 508 -24.97 -27.98 -22.98
N LEU A 509 -24.20 -27.40 -23.89
CA LEU A 509 -24.04 -27.90 -25.26
C LEU A 509 -23.46 -29.32 -25.26
N MET A 510 -22.43 -29.56 -24.44
CA MET A 510 -21.78 -30.85 -24.24
C MET A 510 -22.79 -31.93 -23.82
N ILE A 511 -23.57 -31.69 -22.77
CA ILE A 511 -24.55 -32.65 -22.24
C ILE A 511 -25.57 -33.04 -23.32
N VAL A 512 -26.03 -32.08 -24.13
CA VAL A 512 -27.00 -32.34 -25.21
C VAL A 512 -26.37 -33.05 -26.41
N LEU A 513 -25.13 -32.70 -26.79
CA LEU A 513 -24.40 -33.38 -27.86
C LEU A 513 -24.04 -34.83 -27.49
N ILE A 514 -23.64 -35.08 -26.25
CA ILE A 514 -23.37 -36.42 -25.71
C ILE A 514 -24.67 -37.27 -25.71
N ALA A 515 -25.80 -36.69 -25.27
CA ALA A 515 -27.10 -37.36 -25.34
C ALA A 515 -27.54 -37.67 -26.79
N LEU A 516 -27.23 -36.79 -27.76
CA LEU A 516 -27.48 -37.01 -29.19
C LEU A 516 -26.58 -38.09 -29.80
N PHE A 517 -25.32 -38.20 -29.36
CA PHE A 517 -24.42 -39.26 -29.82
C PHE A 517 -24.88 -40.63 -29.31
N TYR A 518 -25.25 -40.73 -28.03
CA TYR A 518 -25.79 -41.96 -27.44
C TYR A 518 -27.14 -42.39 -28.05
N THR A 519 -28.06 -41.46 -28.27
CA THR A 519 -29.38 -41.78 -28.85
C THR A 519 -29.26 -42.19 -30.32
N ASN A 520 -28.38 -41.59 -31.12
CA ASN A 520 -28.11 -42.07 -32.48
C ASN A 520 -27.39 -43.44 -32.49
N GLY A 521 -26.41 -43.65 -31.60
CA GLY A 521 -25.70 -44.93 -31.48
C GLY A 521 -26.59 -46.10 -31.05
N LEU A 522 -27.63 -45.84 -30.26
CA LEU A 522 -28.60 -46.85 -29.81
C LEU A 522 -29.73 -47.11 -30.81
N ILE A 523 -30.07 -46.15 -31.70
CA ILE A 523 -31.28 -46.25 -32.53
C ILE A 523 -31.03 -46.93 -33.88
N GLN A 524 -29.90 -46.73 -34.57
CA GLN A 524 -29.62 -47.43 -35.85
C GLN A 524 -28.14 -47.76 -36.07
N GLY A 525 -27.85 -49.06 -36.18
CA GLY A 525 -26.65 -49.57 -36.86
C GLY A 525 -26.73 -49.34 -38.37
N ARG A 526 -26.61 -48.08 -38.81
CA ARG A 526 -26.59 -47.67 -40.22
C ARG A 526 -25.43 -46.70 -40.52
N THR A 527 -25.01 -46.71 -41.77
CA THR A 527 -23.80 -46.05 -42.26
C THR A 527 -23.86 -44.51 -42.20
N THR A 528 -22.69 -43.92 -42.00
CA THR A 528 -22.45 -42.54 -41.51
C THR A 528 -22.82 -41.38 -42.45
N THR A 529 -23.40 -41.62 -43.63
CA THR A 529 -23.54 -40.60 -44.68
C THR A 529 -24.85 -39.78 -44.67
N GLN A 530 -25.81 -40.05 -43.78
CA GLN A 530 -27.03 -39.23 -43.62
C GLN A 530 -27.15 -38.44 -42.31
N ALA A 531 -26.25 -38.65 -41.34
CA ALA A 531 -26.34 -38.03 -40.01
C ALA A 531 -26.01 -36.52 -40.01
N SER A 532 -25.14 -36.05 -40.91
CA SER A 532 -24.64 -34.67 -40.93
C SER A 532 -25.68 -33.62 -41.32
N ALA A 533 -26.73 -34.01 -42.04
CA ALA A 533 -27.83 -33.11 -42.42
C ALA A 533 -28.68 -32.72 -41.21
N ASN A 534 -28.99 -33.66 -40.31
CA ASN A 534 -29.85 -33.40 -39.14
C ASN A 534 -29.13 -32.59 -38.05
N ILE A 535 -27.81 -32.77 -37.84
CA ILE A 535 -27.09 -32.10 -36.75
C ILE A 535 -27.15 -30.58 -36.88
N LYS A 536 -26.94 -30.01 -38.08
CA LYS A 536 -26.95 -28.55 -38.28
C LYS A 536 -28.29 -27.91 -37.95
N ASP A 537 -29.40 -28.52 -38.39
CA ASP A 537 -30.73 -27.99 -38.11
C ASP A 537 -31.13 -28.19 -36.63
N TYR A 538 -30.66 -29.27 -35.98
CA TYR A 538 -30.91 -29.51 -34.56
C TYR A 538 -30.07 -28.61 -33.64
N THR A 539 -28.79 -28.35 -33.96
CA THR A 539 -27.96 -27.35 -33.25
C THR A 539 -28.60 -25.96 -33.36
N LYS A 540 -29.14 -25.60 -34.53
CA LYS A 540 -29.87 -24.35 -34.73
C LYS A 540 -31.15 -24.27 -33.87
N TYR A 541 -31.93 -25.35 -33.82
CA TYR A 541 -33.11 -25.47 -32.96
C TYR A 541 -32.76 -25.34 -31.45
N LEU A 542 -31.66 -25.95 -31.01
CA LEU A 542 -31.19 -25.88 -29.62
C LEU A 542 -30.67 -24.49 -29.24
N LEU A 543 -29.88 -23.85 -30.09
CA LEU A 543 -29.41 -22.46 -29.89
C LEU A 543 -30.58 -21.47 -29.80
N ASN A 544 -31.66 -21.72 -30.54
CA ASN A 544 -32.89 -20.94 -30.51
C ASN A 544 -33.69 -21.18 -29.20
N ILE A 545 -33.83 -22.43 -28.74
CA ILE A 545 -34.46 -22.75 -27.44
C ILE A 545 -33.70 -22.15 -26.25
N MET A 546 -32.39 -21.99 -26.36
CA MET A 546 -31.55 -21.37 -25.33
C MET A 546 -31.44 -19.84 -25.48
N GLU A 547 -32.11 -19.24 -26.47
CA GLU A 547 -32.09 -17.80 -26.77
C GLU A 547 -30.70 -17.18 -27.10
N VAL A 548 -29.67 -18.01 -27.31
CA VAL A 548 -28.26 -17.57 -27.57
C VAL A 548 -27.82 -17.67 -29.03
N GLU A 549 -28.75 -17.93 -29.95
CA GLU A 549 -28.44 -18.07 -31.39
C GLU A 549 -27.84 -16.78 -31.99
N ASN A 550 -28.20 -15.61 -31.44
CA ASN A 550 -27.73 -14.32 -31.94
C ASN A 550 -26.31 -13.99 -31.44
N GLU A 551 -26.02 -14.23 -30.17
CA GLU A 551 -24.73 -14.04 -29.52
C GLU A 551 -23.67 -14.94 -30.14
N TYR A 552 -24.01 -16.22 -30.37
CA TYR A 552 -23.14 -17.16 -31.06
C TYR A 552 -22.87 -16.76 -32.51
N LYS A 553 -23.88 -16.28 -33.24
CA LYS A 553 -23.70 -15.70 -34.58
C LYS A 553 -22.85 -14.43 -34.53
N LEU A 554 -23.01 -13.56 -33.54
CA LEU A 554 -22.22 -12.34 -33.37
C LEU A 554 -20.75 -12.68 -33.14
N PHE A 555 -20.48 -13.63 -32.25
CA PHE A 555 -19.12 -14.14 -31.97
C PHE A 555 -18.47 -14.75 -33.21
N LEU A 556 -19.17 -15.64 -33.93
CA LEU A 556 -18.66 -16.22 -35.19
C LEU A 556 -18.49 -15.17 -36.30
N THR A 557 -19.30 -14.11 -36.32
CA THR A 557 -19.18 -13.02 -37.29
C THR A 557 -18.00 -12.12 -36.93
N TYR A 558 -17.80 -11.82 -35.65
CA TYR A 558 -16.65 -11.08 -35.13
C TYR A 558 -15.33 -11.80 -35.45
N MET A 559 -15.22 -13.10 -35.17
CA MET A 559 -14.03 -13.92 -35.48
C MET A 559 -13.77 -14.06 -36.99
N LYS A 560 -14.79 -13.92 -37.84
CA LYS A 560 -14.65 -13.91 -39.31
C LYS A 560 -14.31 -12.55 -39.90
N LEU A 561 -14.70 -11.46 -39.24
CA LEU A 561 -14.36 -10.08 -39.63
C LEU A 561 -13.00 -9.66 -39.09
N HIS A 562 -12.56 -10.26 -37.98
CA HIS A 562 -11.27 -10.00 -37.33
C HIS A 562 -10.48 -11.30 -37.07
N PRO A 563 -10.20 -12.14 -38.09
CA PRO A 563 -9.25 -13.23 -37.93
C PRO A 563 -7.87 -12.64 -37.62
N PRO A 564 -7.10 -13.18 -36.66
CA PRO A 564 -5.74 -12.72 -36.42
C PRO A 564 -4.89 -12.82 -37.71
N GLU A 565 -4.09 -11.80 -38.01
CA GLU A 565 -3.25 -11.76 -39.22
C GLU A 565 -2.07 -12.74 -39.19
N ASP A 566 -1.91 -13.49 -38.10
CA ASP A 566 -0.88 -14.50 -37.90
C ASP A 566 -1.33 -15.89 -38.39
N GLU A 567 -0.54 -16.52 -39.27
CA GLU A 567 -0.87 -17.84 -39.83
C GLU A 567 -0.88 -18.96 -38.77
N LYS A 568 -0.11 -18.86 -37.68
CA LYS A 568 -0.16 -19.84 -36.59
C LYS A 568 -1.45 -19.69 -35.80
N MET A 569 -1.91 -18.49 -35.52
CA MET A 569 -3.24 -18.27 -34.90
C MET A 569 -4.37 -18.79 -35.80
N LYS A 570 -4.22 -18.67 -37.12
CA LYS A 570 -5.17 -19.25 -38.09
C LYS A 570 -5.09 -20.78 -38.16
N ALA A 571 -3.91 -21.36 -37.95
CA ALA A 571 -3.73 -22.80 -37.80
C ALA A 571 -4.31 -23.31 -36.47
N LEU A 572 -3.97 -22.70 -35.33
CA LEU A 572 -4.55 -22.99 -34.01
C LEU A 572 -6.07 -22.83 -34.00
N TYR A 573 -6.62 -21.84 -34.72
CA TYR A 573 -8.06 -21.70 -34.90
C TYR A 573 -8.69 -22.94 -35.57
N ASN A 574 -8.05 -23.49 -36.60
CA ASN A 574 -8.51 -24.73 -37.26
C ASN A 574 -8.22 -25.99 -36.41
N GLU A 575 -7.14 -25.99 -35.64
CA GLU A 575 -6.66 -27.13 -34.85
C GLU A 575 -7.41 -27.30 -33.51
N TYR A 576 -7.74 -26.21 -32.81
CA TYR A 576 -8.37 -26.25 -31.47
C TYR A 576 -9.79 -25.69 -31.43
N PHE A 577 -10.17 -24.84 -32.40
CA PHE A 577 -11.46 -24.13 -32.40
C PHE A 577 -12.34 -24.48 -33.61
N SER A 578 -11.94 -25.47 -34.41
CA SER A 578 -12.86 -26.11 -35.35
C SER A 578 -13.88 -26.97 -34.60
N HIS A 579 -15.06 -27.13 -35.19
CA HIS A 579 -16.15 -27.89 -34.58
C HIS A 579 -15.78 -29.35 -34.30
N ASP A 580 -14.95 -29.93 -35.18
CA ASP A 580 -14.56 -31.35 -35.13
C ASP A 580 -13.44 -31.59 -34.10
N ALA A 581 -12.49 -30.65 -33.94
CA ALA A 581 -11.47 -30.73 -32.89
C ALA A 581 -12.05 -30.62 -31.48
N TYR A 582 -12.96 -29.65 -31.27
CA TYR A 582 -13.66 -29.47 -30.01
C TYR A 582 -14.42 -30.73 -29.57
N LEU A 583 -15.00 -31.48 -30.51
CA LEU A 583 -15.66 -32.77 -30.23
C LEU A 583 -14.65 -33.88 -29.88
N SER A 584 -13.46 -33.88 -30.47
CA SER A 584 -12.41 -34.87 -30.21
C SER A 584 -11.87 -34.76 -28.78
N ASP A 585 -11.35 -33.60 -28.41
CA ASP A 585 -10.68 -33.37 -27.11
C ASP A 585 -11.63 -33.64 -25.93
N LEU A 586 -12.89 -33.22 -26.05
CA LEU A 586 -13.90 -33.43 -25.02
C LEU A 586 -14.32 -34.90 -24.88
N THR A 587 -14.32 -35.65 -25.99
CA THR A 587 -14.57 -37.10 -25.95
C THR A 587 -13.44 -37.83 -25.21
N GLU A 588 -12.19 -37.45 -25.47
CA GLU A 588 -11.02 -38.05 -24.81
C GLU A 588 -10.97 -37.73 -23.30
N ILE A 589 -11.30 -36.49 -22.90
CA ILE A 589 -11.41 -36.09 -21.49
C ILE A 589 -12.50 -36.90 -20.76
N TYR A 590 -13.68 -37.10 -21.36
CA TYR A 590 -14.75 -37.86 -20.71
C TYR A 590 -14.42 -39.35 -20.56
N ILE A 591 -13.82 -39.97 -21.58
CA ILE A 591 -13.36 -41.38 -21.52
C ILE A 591 -12.29 -41.57 -20.43
N LYS A 592 -11.46 -40.56 -20.18
CA LYS A 592 -10.38 -40.61 -19.19
C LYS A 592 -10.86 -40.55 -17.73
N TYR A 593 -11.99 -39.92 -17.45
CA TYR A 593 -12.42 -39.62 -16.07
C TYR A 593 -13.79 -40.19 -15.65
N TYR A 594 -14.59 -40.71 -16.57
CA TYR A 594 -15.92 -41.25 -16.28
C TYR A 594 -16.11 -42.61 -16.93
N THR A 595 -16.72 -43.56 -16.21
CA THR A 595 -17.10 -44.84 -16.82
C THR A 595 -18.35 -44.68 -17.68
N LEU A 596 -18.57 -45.63 -18.60
CA LEU A 596 -19.75 -45.68 -19.46
C LEU A 596 -21.07 -45.59 -18.66
N ASP A 597 -21.10 -46.21 -17.48
CA ASP A 597 -22.24 -46.28 -16.58
C ASP A 597 -22.50 -44.95 -15.84
N ASP A 598 -21.44 -44.21 -15.49
CA ASP A 598 -21.55 -42.86 -14.90
C ASP A 598 -22.13 -41.85 -15.91
N ILE A 599 -21.68 -41.93 -17.17
CA ILE A 599 -22.17 -41.10 -18.27
C ILE A 599 -23.66 -41.39 -18.54
N LEU A 600 -24.06 -42.66 -18.56
CA LEU A 600 -25.45 -43.07 -18.75
C LEU A 600 -26.37 -42.57 -17.61
N LYS A 601 -25.93 -42.68 -16.35
CA LYS A 601 -26.67 -42.13 -15.19
C LYS A 601 -26.83 -40.62 -15.24
N LEU A 602 -25.82 -39.89 -15.70
CA LEU A 602 -25.91 -38.44 -15.93
C LEU A 602 -26.94 -38.09 -17.01
N ILE A 603 -26.93 -38.82 -18.14
CA ILE A 603 -27.91 -38.64 -19.23
C ILE A 603 -29.34 -38.92 -18.73
N GLU A 604 -29.54 -40.01 -17.99
CA GLU A 604 -30.84 -40.39 -17.43
C GLU A 604 -31.34 -39.34 -16.41
N PHE A 605 -30.47 -38.89 -15.52
CA PHE A 605 -30.76 -37.82 -14.55
C PHE A 605 -31.22 -36.54 -15.24
N TYR A 606 -30.42 -35.98 -16.17
CA TYR A 606 -30.78 -34.73 -16.87
C TYR A 606 -31.96 -34.89 -17.84
N SER A 607 -32.24 -36.11 -18.31
CA SER A 607 -33.43 -36.41 -19.13
C SER A 607 -34.72 -36.50 -18.29
N SER A 608 -34.62 -36.75 -16.99
CA SER A 608 -35.76 -36.86 -16.08
C SER A 608 -36.49 -35.52 -15.87
N SER A 609 -37.73 -35.58 -15.37
CA SER A 609 -38.53 -34.42 -14.95
C SER A 609 -37.84 -33.60 -13.85
N LEU A 610 -36.97 -34.23 -13.06
CA LEU A 610 -36.21 -33.58 -11.98
C LEU A 610 -34.97 -32.89 -12.55
N GLY A 611 -34.19 -33.56 -13.40
CA GLY A 611 -33.03 -32.98 -14.09
C GLY A 611 -33.38 -31.78 -14.96
N LYS A 612 -34.51 -31.85 -15.67
CA LYS A 612 -35.07 -30.72 -16.44
C LYS A 612 -35.56 -29.56 -15.56
N LYS A 613 -35.79 -29.79 -14.26
CA LYS A 613 -36.12 -28.75 -13.26
C LYS A 613 -34.88 -28.18 -12.57
N THR A 614 -33.86 -28.97 -12.25
CA THR A 614 -32.57 -28.46 -11.75
C THR A 614 -31.86 -27.60 -12.80
N LEU A 615 -32.00 -27.92 -14.09
CA LEU A 615 -31.60 -27.05 -15.20
C LEU A 615 -32.39 -25.72 -15.27
N ARG A 616 -33.53 -25.60 -14.58
CA ARG A 616 -34.40 -24.40 -14.63
C ARG A 616 -34.27 -23.47 -13.44
N PHE A 617 -34.19 -23.93 -12.17
CA PHE A 617 -33.85 -23.06 -11.01
C PHE A 617 -33.53 -23.84 -9.70
N HIS A 618 -32.34 -23.64 -9.11
CA HIS A 618 -32.12 -23.18 -7.71
C HIS A 618 -30.61 -23.03 -7.39
N HIS A 619 -30.24 -22.03 -6.57
CA HIS A 619 -28.86 -21.56 -6.44
C HIS A 619 -27.95 -22.44 -5.55
N ASP A 620 -28.44 -22.99 -4.44
CA ASP A 620 -27.57 -23.60 -3.41
C ASP A 620 -27.10 -25.04 -3.70
N VAL A 621 -27.92 -25.86 -4.36
CA VAL A 621 -27.49 -27.22 -4.77
C VAL A 621 -26.46 -27.13 -5.89
N ASN A 622 -26.65 -26.17 -6.80
CA ASN A 622 -25.64 -25.84 -7.79
C ASN A 622 -24.37 -25.36 -7.09
N LYS A 623 -24.45 -24.52 -6.05
CA LYS A 623 -23.26 -23.97 -5.37
C LYS A 623 -22.28 -25.02 -4.85
N GLN A 624 -22.71 -26.09 -4.17
CA GLN A 624 -21.76 -27.14 -3.73
C GLN A 624 -21.11 -27.90 -4.89
N MET A 625 -21.87 -28.13 -5.97
CA MET A 625 -21.39 -28.86 -7.15
C MET A 625 -20.52 -27.97 -8.05
N GLU A 626 -20.87 -26.68 -8.16
CA GLU A 626 -20.10 -25.59 -8.76
C GLU A 626 -18.83 -25.35 -7.97
N ASP A 627 -18.82 -25.27 -6.63
CA ASP A 627 -17.61 -25.11 -5.81
C ASP A 627 -16.66 -26.31 -6.01
N MET A 628 -17.20 -27.54 -6.05
CA MET A 628 -16.39 -28.75 -6.26
C MET A 628 -15.86 -28.88 -7.70
N MET A 629 -16.59 -28.39 -8.71
CA MET A 629 -16.12 -28.29 -10.10
C MET A 629 -15.18 -27.08 -10.32
N LEU A 630 -15.45 -25.94 -9.68
CA LEU A 630 -14.64 -24.72 -9.71
C LEU A 630 -13.28 -24.99 -9.08
N ASN A 631 -13.20 -25.72 -7.97
CA ASN A 631 -11.90 -26.14 -7.43
C ASN A 631 -11.11 -26.98 -8.44
N LYS A 632 -11.73 -27.99 -9.08
CA LYS A 632 -11.04 -28.83 -10.08
C LYS A 632 -10.72 -28.12 -11.40
N ILE A 633 -11.57 -27.19 -11.84
CA ILE A 633 -11.34 -26.35 -13.02
C ILE A 633 -10.31 -25.27 -12.70
N SER A 634 -10.28 -24.76 -11.47
CA SER A 634 -9.24 -23.88 -10.95
C SER A 634 -7.90 -24.61 -10.93
N ASP A 635 -7.83 -25.85 -10.40
CA ASP A 635 -6.61 -26.67 -10.45
C ASP A 635 -6.12 -26.90 -11.90
N TYR A 636 -7.04 -27.14 -12.84
CA TYR A 636 -6.73 -27.31 -14.26
C TYR A 636 -6.31 -25.99 -14.95
N ILE A 637 -6.95 -24.87 -14.62
CA ILE A 637 -6.59 -23.54 -15.12
C ILE A 637 -5.25 -23.11 -14.53
N PHE A 638 -4.98 -23.34 -13.24
CA PHE A 638 -3.67 -23.09 -12.63
C PHE A 638 -2.58 -23.92 -13.33
N ALA A 639 -2.83 -25.19 -13.63
CA ALA A 639 -1.92 -26.02 -14.43
C ALA A 639 -1.70 -25.51 -15.87
N LEU A 640 -2.65 -24.78 -16.46
CA LEU A 640 -2.50 -24.09 -17.75
C LEU A 640 -1.89 -22.69 -17.63
N THR A 641 -2.02 -22.03 -16.48
CA THR A 641 -1.42 -20.72 -16.20
C THR A 641 0.08 -20.88 -15.92
N ASP A 642 0.48 -21.99 -15.29
CA ASP A 642 1.87 -22.48 -15.21
C ASP A 642 2.49 -22.77 -16.59
N GLN A 643 1.66 -22.95 -17.63
CA GLN A 643 2.10 -23.07 -19.04
C GLN A 643 2.04 -21.74 -19.82
N GLY A 644 1.65 -20.64 -19.17
CA GLY A 644 2.09 -19.29 -19.55
C GLY A 644 1.17 -18.45 -20.44
N PHE A 645 -0.08 -18.86 -20.71
CA PHE A 645 -1.02 -18.09 -21.53
C PHE A 645 -1.70 -16.95 -20.74
N ASP A 646 -1.44 -15.70 -21.14
CA ASP A 646 -2.16 -14.49 -20.68
C ASP A 646 -2.97 -13.89 -21.85
N VAL A 647 -4.23 -13.53 -21.61
CA VAL A 647 -5.12 -12.93 -22.62
C VAL A 647 -5.42 -11.48 -22.27
N ILE A 648 -4.93 -10.55 -23.10
CA ILE A 648 -5.20 -9.11 -23.01
C ILE A 648 -6.26 -8.75 -24.05
N LEU A 649 -7.33 -8.07 -23.65
CA LEU A 649 -8.38 -7.57 -24.55
C LEU A 649 -8.47 -6.03 -24.50
N PRO A 650 -8.67 -5.36 -25.65
CA PRO A 650 -8.82 -3.90 -25.70
C PRO A 650 -10.18 -3.44 -25.13
N PRO A 651 -10.29 -2.17 -24.71
CA PRO A 651 -11.51 -1.64 -24.11
C PRO A 651 -12.67 -1.57 -25.12
N ILE A 652 -13.75 -2.30 -24.84
CA ILE A 652 -15.01 -2.19 -25.58
C ILE A 652 -15.73 -0.92 -25.11
N SER A 653 -16.10 -0.06 -26.06
CA SER A 653 -16.93 1.12 -25.81
C SER A 653 -18.38 0.72 -25.50
N ASN A 654 -18.92 1.26 -24.39
CA ASN A 654 -20.36 1.47 -24.22
C ASN A 654 -20.68 2.94 -24.54
#